data_AF-A0A1V9Z246-F1
#
_entry.id   AF-A0A1V9Z246-F1
#
_cell.length_a   1.000
_cell.length_b   1.000
_cell.length_c   1.000
_cell.angle_alpha   90.00
_cell.angle_beta   90.00
_cell.angle_gamma   90.00
#
_symmetry.space_group_name_H-M   'P 1'
#
loop_
_entity.id
_entity.type
_entity.pdbx_description
1 polymer ?
#
loop_
_entity_poly.entity_id
_entity_poly.type
_entity_poly.pdbx_seq_one_letter_code
_entity_poly.pdbx_strand_id
1 'polypeptide(L)'
;MVRIVAAAAALCAFVAADSTPAPTPSISNPAWKMTAITSVQARVQADPPTWDATNQKFGLVLKQNTNTFAERYRAAMDTVNTASPEGALFYVQTEGINKAYDVACSRKTNMSYIWFMNITIVQPVFALAETQADISVIPEFGHFVAMDNGMCTPLDAAGTLSEYCLEFTGLQYTANLGPYVGGEKRETHQFANYTDNYWYSFPNNCFTKSFAAKNDACRAAQPGGLCPLGVKPDGVNCTFSYDVLGYLFIDDLVGITNLTNSQTGQPYKNRVEFCKDSKVEYDFDKKYSDLTFWNDPLNATANANRTSYMFEFYNNLLASGTGQYKYMKPLPSSKELTAANPPCYVNSNLCAKAKFGCRRKLMAQVCEVCDSAASDCVVMPSGATNGAPTLNKQYVPIKPTDANGKPVPLSPSSGDMEKHFPFFTMAARFLSLVLAISELVYAQNNWTMTSIRSVQARVQSVVPIWDSTNGVWVSQPYIPSDTAFADEYRATLDTVNTASVEGALMYVQSEGIDQAIVPGCLRKTNMSYIWFFDIHIVQPTYGIAQYGKDTSVYPEYCPYMAMDNGMCTPTGTTLSKTCLQVFGGNGQPNIGPCVGGENRTTNAKAPYPDNVWFSFPGSCITQTFTAKTDACRASQKGGECPFGTLPDGVKCTYSYSILGYISIDDLVGITSLVNTKTNQNYASRNEFCKAGGIEFNSATGKHLPFWDDALNITANSQRSQQMIDFYATIVADPVKGKNMKPLPSLNTLSSSNPPCYLNSPICSSAQYGCRRRLYAQVCTVCSSPASDCVVRPSTASPFPTLQKAVGTAGSASGTNGGSVQGNSATSISIVLPNLLILLVAFVLI
;
A
#
# COMPACT_ATOMS: atom_id res chain seq x y z
N MET A 1 59.81 18.66 -1.68
CA MET A 1 58.43 19.00 -2.11
C MET A 1 57.61 17.73 -2.31
N VAL A 2 57.46 17.01 -1.20
CA VAL A 2 56.60 15.85 -0.96
C VAL A 2 56.01 16.17 0.41
N ARG A 3 54.72 15.91 0.62
CA ARG A 3 53.89 16.25 1.81
C ARG A 3 53.04 17.51 1.73
N ILE A 4 52.09 17.56 0.78
CA ILE A 4 50.75 18.14 1.01
C ILE A 4 49.73 17.31 0.20
N VAL A 5 49.64 16.01 0.51
CA VAL A 5 48.56 15.11 0.09
C VAL A 5 48.32 14.18 1.28
N ALA A 6 47.54 14.62 2.28
CA ALA A 6 47.11 13.77 3.40
C ALA A 6 46.03 14.37 4.33
N ALA A 7 45.65 15.66 4.24
CA ALA A 7 44.88 16.31 5.32
C ALA A 7 43.56 16.97 4.90
N ALA A 8 42.93 16.53 3.81
CA ALA A 8 41.61 17.02 3.37
C ALA A 8 40.56 15.91 3.14
N ALA A 9 40.78 14.73 3.71
CA ALA A 9 39.90 13.56 3.58
C ALA A 9 39.20 13.16 4.89
N ALA A 10 39.15 14.04 5.89
CA ALA A 10 38.57 13.72 7.18
C ALA A 10 37.85 14.94 7.77
N LEU A 11 36.75 15.39 7.15
CA LEU A 11 35.72 16.24 7.79
C LEU A 11 34.59 16.53 6.79
N CYS A 12 33.71 15.54 6.59
CA CYS A 12 32.29 15.69 6.22
C CYS A 12 31.67 14.28 6.10
N ALA A 13 31.71 13.52 7.19
CA ALA A 13 30.90 12.33 7.38
C ALA A 13 29.91 12.63 8.50
N PHE A 14 28.75 13.19 8.16
CA PHE A 14 27.57 13.12 9.03
C PHE A 14 26.74 11.95 8.52
N VAL A 15 26.89 10.85 9.25
CA VAL A 15 26.33 9.53 8.97
C VAL A 15 24.83 9.56 9.30
N ALA A 16 23.99 9.43 8.27
CA ALA A 16 22.61 9.00 8.43
C ALA A 16 22.60 7.55 8.93
N ALA A 17 21.63 7.18 9.77
CA ALA A 17 21.48 5.82 10.31
C ALA A 17 21.66 4.76 9.22
N ASP A 18 22.69 3.94 9.36
CA ASP A 18 23.21 3.04 8.33
C ASP A 18 22.18 1.94 8.01
N SER A 19 21.51 2.05 6.86
CA SER A 19 20.61 1.01 6.34
C SER A 19 21.35 -0.09 5.58
N THR A 20 22.68 -0.01 5.52
CA THR A 20 23.55 -0.95 4.82
C THR A 20 24.37 -1.77 5.81
N PRO A 21 24.35 -3.12 5.73
CA PRO A 21 25.19 -3.97 6.57
C PRO A 21 26.68 -3.70 6.34
N ALA A 22 27.48 -3.80 7.40
CA ALA A 22 28.93 -3.73 7.28
C ALA A 22 29.45 -4.95 6.48
N PRO A 23 30.49 -4.79 5.64
CA PRO A 23 31.07 -5.91 4.90
C PRO A 23 31.57 -7.00 5.85
N THR A 24 31.20 -8.26 5.59
CA THR A 24 31.68 -9.42 6.33
C THR A 24 32.59 -10.29 5.44
N PRO A 25 33.69 -10.86 5.98
CA PRO A 25 34.49 -11.85 5.26
C PRO A 25 33.68 -13.13 5.04
N SER A 26 34.02 -13.88 4.00
CA SER A 26 33.38 -15.18 3.75
C SER A 26 33.78 -16.18 4.82
N ILE A 27 32.80 -16.67 5.59
CA ILE A 27 32.97 -17.80 6.51
C ILE A 27 32.50 -19.08 5.81
N SER A 28 33.38 -20.06 5.69
CA SER A 28 33.01 -21.36 5.12
C SER A 28 32.35 -22.24 6.18
N ASN A 29 31.26 -22.89 5.79
CA ASN A 29 30.60 -23.93 6.56
C ASN A 29 30.74 -25.28 5.83
N PRO A 30 30.61 -26.42 6.53
CA PRO A 30 30.48 -27.72 5.88
C PRO A 30 29.37 -27.70 4.83
N ALA A 31 29.49 -28.52 3.79
CA ALA A 31 28.47 -28.66 2.73
C ALA A 31 27.19 -29.31 3.29
N TRP A 32 26.39 -28.50 3.99
CA TRP A 32 25.21 -28.90 4.72
C TRP A 32 24.17 -27.77 4.66
N LYS A 33 22.89 -28.15 4.60
CA LYS A 33 21.76 -27.23 4.68
C LYS A 33 20.67 -27.88 5.54
N MET A 34 19.89 -27.04 6.23
CA MET A 34 18.71 -27.52 6.95
C MET A 34 17.75 -28.22 5.98
N THR A 35 17.26 -29.39 6.36
CA THR A 35 16.18 -30.07 5.65
C THR A 35 14.87 -29.38 6.01
N ALA A 36 14.06 -29.06 5.00
CA ALA A 36 12.79 -28.35 5.20
C ALA A 36 11.88 -29.05 6.20
N ILE A 37 11.28 -28.25 7.09
CA ILE A 37 10.24 -28.70 8.02
C ILE A 37 8.91 -28.06 7.68
N THR A 38 7.83 -28.76 7.94
CA THR A 38 6.46 -28.27 7.82
C THR A 38 5.87 -28.13 9.23
N SER A 39 5.34 -26.95 9.53
CA SER A 39 4.82 -26.55 10.85
C SER A 39 3.43 -25.92 10.67
N VAL A 40 2.45 -26.40 11.44
CA VAL A 40 1.14 -25.74 11.53
C VAL A 40 1.19 -24.74 12.66
N GLN A 41 0.92 -23.48 12.33
CA GLN A 41 0.92 -22.37 13.26
C GLN A 41 -0.39 -21.58 13.13
N ALA A 42 -0.64 -20.69 14.08
CA ALA A 42 -1.85 -19.89 14.11
C ALA A 42 -1.56 -18.40 14.32
N ARG A 43 -2.45 -17.57 13.77
CA ARG A 43 -2.39 -16.11 13.89
C ARG A 43 -3.76 -15.56 14.27
N VAL A 44 -3.81 -14.69 15.26
CA VAL A 44 -5.05 -13.99 15.66
C VAL A 44 -5.16 -12.70 14.86
N GLN A 45 -6.29 -12.47 14.20
CA GLN A 45 -6.52 -11.34 13.29
C GLN A 45 -7.86 -10.66 13.54
N ALA A 46 -7.95 -9.40 13.11
CA ALA A 46 -9.20 -8.65 13.14
C ALA A 46 -10.15 -9.02 11.99
N ASP A 47 -9.59 -9.42 10.86
CA ASP A 47 -10.34 -9.73 9.64
C ASP A 47 -10.20 -11.22 9.27
N PRO A 48 -11.21 -11.81 8.59
CA PRO A 48 -11.07 -13.15 8.05
C PRO A 48 -10.13 -13.13 6.83
N PRO A 49 -9.49 -14.26 6.49
CA PRO A 49 -8.76 -14.35 5.25
C PRO A 49 -9.74 -14.32 4.07
N THR A 50 -9.32 -13.74 2.95
CA THR A 50 -10.12 -13.68 1.73
C THR A 50 -9.73 -14.82 0.80
N TRP A 51 -10.72 -15.62 0.38
CA TRP A 51 -10.50 -16.66 -0.62
C TRP A 51 -10.26 -16.07 -2.01
N ASP A 52 -9.16 -16.47 -2.64
CA ASP A 52 -8.86 -16.15 -4.03
C ASP A 52 -9.14 -17.36 -4.91
N ALA A 53 -10.19 -17.27 -5.73
CA ALA A 53 -10.64 -18.37 -6.56
C ALA A 53 -9.63 -18.74 -7.67
N THR A 54 -8.85 -17.77 -8.14
CA THR A 54 -7.85 -17.98 -9.21
C THR A 54 -6.65 -18.76 -8.69
N ASN A 55 -6.13 -18.37 -7.54
CA ASN A 55 -4.96 -18.99 -6.93
C ASN A 55 -5.31 -20.18 -6.05
N GLN A 56 -6.62 -20.42 -5.81
CA GLN A 56 -7.15 -21.44 -4.91
C GLN A 56 -6.50 -21.38 -3.52
N LYS A 57 -6.35 -20.16 -3.02
CA LYS A 57 -5.63 -19.87 -1.78
C LYS A 57 -6.30 -18.73 -1.04
N PHE A 58 -6.13 -18.73 0.26
CA PHE A 58 -6.51 -17.63 1.13
C PHE A 58 -5.39 -16.57 1.19
N GLY A 59 -5.76 -15.29 1.15
CA GLY A 59 -4.85 -14.15 1.32
C GLY A 59 -5.43 -13.12 2.31
N LEU A 60 -4.62 -12.15 2.74
CA LEU A 60 -5.07 -11.05 3.59
C LEU A 60 -5.27 -9.78 2.75
N VAL A 61 -6.43 -9.14 2.88
CA VAL A 61 -6.65 -7.80 2.31
C VAL A 61 -6.42 -6.79 3.44
N LEU A 62 -5.41 -5.95 3.29
CA LEU A 62 -5.18 -4.80 4.16
C LEU A 62 -5.70 -3.53 3.47
N LYS A 63 -5.79 -2.43 4.23
CA LYS A 63 -6.20 -1.13 3.70
C LYS A 63 -5.27 -0.58 2.60
N GLN A 64 -4.06 -1.14 2.44
CA GLN A 64 -3.04 -0.71 1.47
C GLN A 64 -2.26 -1.93 0.92
N ASN A 65 -1.78 -1.83 -0.32
CA ASN A 65 -0.79 -2.74 -0.93
C ASN A 65 -1.19 -4.23 -0.90
N THR A 66 -2.45 -4.55 -1.24
CA THR A 66 -3.01 -5.91 -1.39
C THR A 66 -3.86 -6.03 -2.66
N ASN A 67 -3.45 -5.34 -3.73
CA ASN A 67 -4.14 -5.24 -5.01
C ASN A 67 -4.00 -6.54 -5.82
N THR A 68 -2.84 -7.18 -5.74
CA THR A 68 -2.59 -8.50 -6.34
C THR A 68 -2.63 -9.61 -5.30
N PHE A 69 -2.82 -10.86 -5.75
CA PHE A 69 -2.78 -12.00 -4.82
C PHE A 69 -1.38 -12.18 -4.20
N ALA A 70 -0.30 -11.92 -4.94
CA ALA A 70 1.06 -11.96 -4.41
C ALA A 70 1.27 -10.93 -3.27
N GLU A 71 0.65 -9.76 -3.38
CA GLU A 71 0.65 -8.74 -2.33
C GLU A 71 -0.20 -9.15 -1.11
N ARG A 72 -1.40 -9.73 -1.34
CA ARG A 72 -2.25 -10.30 -0.27
C ARG A 72 -1.55 -11.44 0.49
N TYR A 73 -0.80 -12.25 -0.25
CA TYR A 73 0.04 -13.30 0.27
C TYR A 73 1.20 -12.71 1.10
N ARG A 74 1.90 -11.70 0.58
CA ARG A 74 2.94 -11.04 1.38
C ARG A 74 2.37 -10.43 2.66
N ALA A 75 1.26 -9.71 2.57
CA ALA A 75 0.65 -8.98 3.68
C ALA A 75 0.27 -9.85 4.88
N ALA A 76 -0.12 -11.12 4.67
CA ALA A 76 -0.49 -11.99 5.78
C ALA A 76 0.70 -12.34 6.69
N MET A 77 1.93 -12.28 6.15
CA MET A 77 3.18 -12.61 6.83
C MET A 77 4.23 -11.49 6.69
N ASP A 78 3.81 -10.22 6.68
CA ASP A 78 4.70 -9.08 6.42
C ASP A 78 5.35 -8.53 7.72
N THR A 79 6.30 -9.28 8.28
CA THR A 79 6.93 -9.02 9.59
C THR A 79 5.92 -9.11 10.72
N VAL A 80 5.63 -10.35 11.12
CA VAL A 80 4.55 -10.66 12.06
C VAL A 80 5.00 -11.72 13.06
N ASN A 81 4.33 -11.76 14.21
CA ASN A 81 4.35 -12.92 15.07
C ASN A 81 3.19 -13.87 14.75
N THR A 82 3.45 -15.16 14.99
CA THR A 82 2.47 -16.24 15.05
C THR A 82 2.72 -17.05 16.31
N ALA A 83 1.85 -18.01 16.60
CA ALA A 83 2.03 -18.93 17.70
C ALA A 83 1.74 -20.38 17.27
N SER A 84 2.07 -21.35 18.11
CA SER A 84 1.43 -22.66 18.03
C SER A 84 -0.10 -22.49 18.10
N PRO A 85 -0.90 -23.42 17.54
CA PRO A 85 -2.34 -23.35 17.67
C PRO A 85 -2.83 -23.19 19.12
N GLU A 86 -2.17 -23.86 20.07
CA GLU A 86 -2.34 -23.70 21.51
C GLU A 86 -2.02 -22.26 21.97
N GLY A 87 -0.91 -21.71 21.47
CA GLY A 87 -0.47 -20.37 21.78
C GLY A 87 -1.35 -19.25 21.24
N ALA A 88 -2.12 -19.49 20.17
CA ALA A 88 -3.11 -18.53 19.70
C ALA A 88 -4.25 -18.34 20.71
N LEU A 89 -4.72 -19.41 21.35
CA LEU A 89 -5.71 -19.31 22.44
C LEU A 89 -5.11 -18.64 23.68
N PHE A 90 -3.86 -18.94 24.01
CA PHE A 90 -3.14 -18.21 25.05
C PHE A 90 -3.16 -16.70 24.78
N TYR A 91 -2.87 -16.27 23.55
CA TYR A 91 -2.86 -14.84 23.18
C TYR A 91 -4.26 -14.20 23.27
N VAL A 92 -5.29 -14.87 22.75
CA VAL A 92 -6.69 -14.41 22.89
C VAL A 92 -7.03 -14.24 24.38
N GLN A 93 -6.65 -15.20 25.22
CA GLN A 93 -6.96 -15.21 26.64
C GLN A 93 -6.21 -14.13 27.44
N THR A 94 -4.91 -13.96 27.19
CA THR A 94 -4.07 -13.05 27.99
C THR A 94 -4.23 -11.59 27.58
N GLU A 95 -4.58 -11.32 26.33
CA GLU A 95 -4.62 -9.96 25.79
C GLU A 95 -5.97 -9.54 25.20
N GLY A 96 -6.82 -10.49 24.78
CA GLY A 96 -8.04 -10.21 24.04
C GLY A 96 -9.31 -10.15 24.89
N ILE A 97 -9.47 -11.05 25.86
CA ILE A 97 -10.77 -11.26 26.53
C ILE A 97 -10.96 -10.49 27.84
N ASN A 98 -9.90 -9.94 28.42
CA ASN A 98 -10.01 -9.23 29.70
C ASN A 98 -10.81 -7.94 29.52
N LYS A 99 -11.92 -7.83 30.25
CA LYS A 99 -12.80 -6.66 30.26
C LYS A 99 -12.07 -5.33 30.46
N ALA A 100 -11.00 -5.32 31.26
CA ALA A 100 -10.21 -4.12 31.51
C ALA A 100 -9.52 -3.57 30.25
N TYR A 101 -9.36 -4.39 29.20
CA TYR A 101 -8.69 -4.03 27.95
C TYR A 101 -9.67 -3.79 26.79
N ASP A 102 -10.98 -3.78 27.06
CA ASP A 102 -12.00 -3.54 26.05
C ASP A 102 -11.88 -2.13 25.45
N VAL A 103 -11.88 -2.06 24.12
CA VAL A 103 -11.92 -0.80 23.39
C VAL A 103 -13.23 -0.75 22.62
N ALA A 104 -14.15 0.11 23.06
CA ALA A 104 -15.48 0.26 22.46
C ALA A 104 -16.24 -1.06 22.26
N CYS A 105 -16.23 -1.93 23.29
CA CYS A 105 -16.85 -3.26 23.28
C CYS A 105 -16.21 -4.29 22.33
N SER A 106 -15.03 -3.99 21.75
CA SER A 106 -14.21 -4.95 21.00
C SER A 106 -13.03 -5.48 21.84
N ARG A 107 -12.55 -6.69 21.50
CA ARG A 107 -11.27 -7.19 22.03
C ARG A 107 -10.15 -6.21 21.66
N LYS A 108 -9.05 -6.22 22.42
CA LYS A 108 -7.82 -5.50 22.05
C LYS A 108 -7.49 -5.75 20.57
N THR A 109 -7.11 -4.70 19.84
CA THR A 109 -6.83 -4.71 18.39
C THR A 109 -7.92 -5.33 17.49
N ASN A 110 -9.17 -5.43 17.98
CA ASN A 110 -10.30 -6.06 17.30
C ASN A 110 -10.11 -7.57 16.99
N MET A 111 -9.40 -8.32 17.84
CA MET A 111 -9.21 -9.78 17.68
C MET A 111 -10.55 -10.51 17.46
N SER A 112 -10.75 -11.01 16.24
CA SER A 112 -12.02 -11.62 15.81
C SER A 112 -11.86 -13.00 15.20
N TYR A 113 -10.68 -13.32 14.65
CA TYR A 113 -10.44 -14.56 13.94
C TYR A 113 -9.14 -15.23 14.36
N ILE A 114 -9.12 -16.57 14.35
CA ILE A 114 -7.89 -17.38 14.46
C ILE A 114 -7.66 -18.03 13.11
N TRP A 115 -6.54 -17.73 12.47
CA TRP A 115 -6.14 -18.31 11.18
C TRP A 115 -5.19 -19.48 11.44
N PHE A 116 -5.39 -20.59 10.76
CA PHE A 116 -4.46 -21.72 10.76
C PHE A 116 -3.64 -21.72 9.48
N MET A 117 -2.33 -21.89 9.63
CA MET A 117 -1.37 -21.74 8.56
C MET A 117 -0.47 -22.97 8.51
N ASN A 118 -0.27 -23.51 7.33
CA ASN A 118 0.76 -24.49 7.07
C ASN A 118 2.01 -23.76 6.57
N ILE A 119 3.11 -23.85 7.30
CA ILE A 119 4.34 -23.11 7.03
C ILE A 119 5.48 -24.09 6.77
N THR A 120 6.18 -23.92 5.65
CA THR A 120 7.42 -24.63 5.35
C THR A 120 8.60 -23.73 5.70
N ILE A 121 9.60 -24.26 6.42
CA ILE A 121 10.73 -23.49 6.96
C ILE A 121 12.05 -24.19 6.60
N VAL A 122 13.02 -23.39 6.14
CA VAL A 122 14.44 -23.74 6.04
C VAL A 122 15.23 -22.54 6.56
N GLN A 123 15.90 -22.68 7.71
CA GLN A 123 16.66 -21.58 8.31
C GLN A 123 17.95 -21.28 7.53
N PRO A 124 18.42 -20.02 7.58
CA PRO A 124 19.78 -19.69 7.23
C PRO A 124 20.80 -20.48 8.08
N VAL A 125 21.87 -20.95 7.43
CA VAL A 125 22.93 -21.73 8.10
C VAL A 125 23.58 -20.93 9.23
N PHE A 126 23.79 -19.62 9.05
CA PHE A 126 24.41 -18.78 10.08
C PHE A 126 23.50 -18.58 11.30
N ALA A 127 22.19 -18.48 11.11
CA ALA A 127 21.26 -18.42 12.24
C ALA A 127 21.33 -19.70 13.09
N LEU A 128 21.36 -20.88 12.46
CA LEU A 128 21.54 -22.14 13.17
C LEU A 128 22.93 -22.26 13.81
N ALA A 129 23.98 -21.76 13.17
CA ALA A 129 25.33 -21.75 13.74
C ALA A 129 25.40 -20.90 15.01
N GLU A 130 24.67 -19.79 15.05
CA GLU A 130 24.63 -18.90 16.21
C GLU A 130 23.99 -19.59 17.42
N THR A 131 22.91 -20.33 17.20
CA THR A 131 22.09 -20.97 18.24
C THR A 131 22.36 -22.46 18.48
N GLN A 132 23.26 -23.10 17.73
CA GLN A 132 23.45 -24.57 17.75
C GLN A 132 23.80 -25.18 19.12
N ALA A 133 24.27 -24.38 20.07
CA ALA A 133 24.61 -24.78 21.43
C ALA A 133 23.76 -24.07 22.51
N ASP A 134 22.84 -23.20 22.10
CA ASP A 134 21.98 -22.45 23.00
C ASP A 134 20.76 -23.29 23.37
N ILE A 135 20.59 -23.57 24.66
CA ILE A 135 19.47 -24.35 25.20
C ILE A 135 18.27 -23.47 25.56
N SER A 136 18.41 -22.14 25.50
CA SER A 136 17.33 -21.18 25.79
C SER A 136 16.40 -20.97 24.59
N VAL A 137 16.85 -21.32 23.40
CA VAL A 137 16.07 -21.26 22.15
C VAL A 137 15.54 -22.62 21.77
N ILE A 138 14.45 -22.61 21.01
CA ILE A 138 13.89 -23.84 20.46
C ILE A 138 14.90 -24.41 19.44
N PRO A 139 15.31 -25.69 19.55
CA PRO A 139 16.13 -26.32 18.52
C PRO A 139 15.52 -26.14 17.13
N GLU A 140 16.37 -25.84 16.14
CA GLU A 140 15.99 -25.46 14.75
C GLU A 140 15.51 -24.00 14.56
N PHE A 141 15.47 -23.16 15.60
CA PHE A 141 15.04 -21.76 15.50
C PHE A 141 16.09 -20.77 16.01
N GLY A 142 15.95 -19.51 15.58
CA GLY A 142 16.68 -18.38 16.16
C GLY A 142 15.97 -17.79 17.38
N HIS A 143 16.52 -16.73 17.96
CA HIS A 143 15.86 -16.01 19.05
C HIS A 143 14.54 -15.38 18.60
N PHE A 144 13.51 -15.43 19.44
CA PHE A 144 12.25 -14.75 19.16
C PHE A 144 12.44 -13.23 19.14
N VAL A 145 11.79 -12.57 18.19
CA VAL A 145 11.73 -11.11 18.08
C VAL A 145 10.26 -10.67 18.07
N ALA A 146 9.87 -9.84 19.04
CA ALA A 146 8.56 -9.22 19.04
C ALA A 146 8.37 -8.35 17.79
N MET A 147 7.21 -8.44 17.16
CA MET A 147 6.89 -7.76 15.90
C MET A 147 5.49 -7.16 15.94
N ASP A 148 5.44 -5.83 15.95
CA ASP A 148 4.22 -5.04 15.97
C ASP A 148 4.17 -4.10 14.76
N ASN A 149 2.95 -3.89 14.25
CA ASN A 149 2.71 -2.95 13.14
C ASN A 149 3.60 -3.19 11.92
N GLY A 150 3.98 -4.45 11.64
CA GLY A 150 4.78 -4.82 10.48
C GLY A 150 6.28 -4.53 10.64
N MET A 151 6.77 -4.26 11.85
CA MET A 151 8.20 -4.14 12.14
C MET A 151 8.57 -4.95 13.36
N CYS A 152 9.87 -5.14 13.60
CA CYS A 152 10.36 -5.47 14.93
C CYS A 152 9.87 -4.41 15.93
N THR A 153 9.29 -4.85 17.04
CA THR A 153 8.82 -3.98 18.10
C THR A 153 10.01 -3.24 18.71
N PRO A 154 9.99 -1.89 18.75
CA PRO A 154 11.00 -1.14 19.46
C PRO A 154 11.04 -1.47 20.95
N LEU A 155 12.24 -1.51 21.52
CA LEU A 155 12.48 -1.73 22.95
C LEU A 155 12.10 -0.52 23.79
N ASP A 156 12.05 0.66 23.18
CA ASP A 156 11.76 1.93 23.83
C ASP A 156 11.05 2.92 22.89
N ALA A 157 10.61 4.05 23.47
CA ALA A 157 9.95 5.13 22.72
C ALA A 157 10.87 5.84 21.72
N ALA A 158 12.20 5.67 21.85
CA ALA A 158 13.16 6.21 20.89
C ALA A 158 13.27 5.35 19.62
N GLY A 159 12.60 4.20 19.56
CA GLY A 159 12.64 3.34 18.38
C GLY A 159 13.83 2.37 18.35
N THR A 160 14.49 2.13 19.49
CA THR A 160 15.63 1.21 19.56
C THR A 160 15.20 -0.22 19.22
N LEU A 161 15.89 -0.86 18.28
CA LEU A 161 15.62 -2.25 17.91
C LEU A 161 16.50 -3.20 18.71
N SER A 162 16.00 -4.42 18.96
CA SER A 162 16.81 -5.48 19.59
C SER A 162 17.97 -5.91 18.70
N GLU A 163 19.05 -6.38 19.31
CA GLU A 163 20.19 -6.96 18.59
C GLU A 163 19.74 -8.09 17.65
N TYR A 164 18.85 -8.98 18.13
CA TYR A 164 18.25 -10.05 17.34
C TYR A 164 17.52 -9.56 16.09
N CYS A 165 16.83 -8.42 16.15
CA CYS A 165 16.22 -7.83 14.96
C CYS A 165 17.27 -7.34 13.96
N LEU A 166 18.35 -6.73 14.44
CA LEU A 166 19.41 -6.18 13.60
C LEU A 166 20.21 -7.30 12.90
N GLU A 167 20.35 -8.46 13.54
CA GLU A 167 21.03 -9.65 13.01
C GLU A 167 20.39 -10.24 11.74
N PHE A 168 19.10 -9.99 11.48
CA PHE A 168 18.42 -10.48 10.27
C PHE A 168 19.15 -10.07 8.98
N THR A 169 19.84 -8.93 9.00
CA THR A 169 20.68 -8.47 7.87
C THR A 169 22.06 -7.98 8.28
N GLY A 170 22.42 -8.01 9.57
CA GLY A 170 23.70 -7.49 10.07
C GLY A 170 23.75 -5.96 10.14
N LEU A 171 22.63 -5.31 10.47
CA LEU A 171 22.57 -3.87 10.66
C LEU A 171 23.35 -3.45 11.91
N GLN A 172 23.84 -2.21 11.94
CA GLN A 172 24.53 -1.65 13.11
C GLN A 172 25.68 -2.53 13.64
N TYR A 173 26.42 -3.15 12.73
CA TYR A 173 27.60 -3.97 13.04
C TYR A 173 27.26 -5.26 13.84
N THR A 174 26.04 -5.78 13.74
CA THR A 174 25.70 -7.13 14.24
C THR A 174 26.06 -8.21 13.22
N ALA A 175 26.03 -9.48 13.64
CA ALA A 175 26.22 -10.61 12.73
C ALA A 175 25.10 -10.65 11.68
N ASN A 176 25.44 -10.80 10.40
CA ASN A 176 24.44 -11.05 9.36
C ASN A 176 24.07 -12.53 9.32
N LEU A 177 23.03 -12.89 10.07
CA LEU A 177 22.55 -14.26 10.22
C LEU A 177 21.54 -14.65 9.12
N GLY A 178 21.03 -13.68 8.37
CA GLY A 178 19.92 -13.84 7.44
C GLY A 178 18.55 -13.77 8.15
N PRO A 179 17.43 -13.58 7.41
CA PRO A 179 16.11 -13.38 7.98
C PRO A 179 15.52 -14.68 8.52
N TYR A 180 15.98 -15.09 9.70
CA TYR A 180 15.61 -16.34 10.34
C TYR A 180 14.23 -16.28 11.00
N VAL A 181 13.57 -17.44 11.13
CA VAL A 181 12.37 -17.57 11.96
C VAL A 181 12.80 -17.75 13.40
N GLY A 182 12.37 -16.85 14.27
CA GLY A 182 12.62 -16.93 15.71
C GLY A 182 11.58 -17.79 16.40
N GLY A 183 11.94 -18.40 17.52
CA GLY A 183 11.03 -19.24 18.29
C GLY A 183 11.33 -19.18 19.80
N GLU A 184 10.27 -19.12 20.60
CA GLU A 184 10.40 -19.18 22.07
C GLU A 184 9.22 -19.91 22.72
N LYS A 185 9.44 -20.40 23.93
CA LYS A 185 8.42 -21.04 24.76
C LYS A 185 7.84 -20.02 25.76
N ARG A 186 6.51 -19.98 25.90
CA ARG A 186 5.82 -19.08 26.83
C ARG A 186 4.77 -19.82 27.66
N GLU A 187 5.19 -20.53 28.70
CA GLU A 187 4.27 -21.45 29.40
C GLU A 187 3.30 -20.75 30.35
N THR A 188 3.75 -19.69 31.03
CA THR A 188 3.01 -19.07 32.14
C THR A 188 2.79 -17.59 31.91
N HIS A 189 1.61 -17.13 32.34
CA HIS A 189 1.22 -15.72 32.42
C HIS A 189 0.26 -15.55 33.60
N GLN A 190 0.15 -14.33 34.12
CA GLN A 190 -0.78 -14.02 35.21
C GLN A 190 -2.26 -14.34 34.89
N PHE A 191 -2.60 -14.52 33.60
CA PHE A 191 -3.96 -14.76 33.11
C PHE A 191 -4.15 -16.12 32.40
N ALA A 192 -3.07 -16.88 32.17
CA ALA A 192 -3.15 -18.14 31.44
C ALA A 192 -1.96 -19.06 31.73
N ASN A 193 -2.18 -20.37 31.66
CA ASN A 193 -1.13 -21.38 31.77
C ASN A 193 -1.28 -22.43 30.66
N TYR A 194 -0.35 -22.44 29.69
CA TYR A 194 -0.37 -23.32 28.53
C TYR A 194 1.03 -23.94 28.35
N THR A 195 1.18 -25.21 28.76
CA THR A 195 2.46 -25.94 28.70
C THR A 195 3.03 -26.09 27.28
N ASP A 196 2.14 -26.04 26.29
CA ASP A 196 2.44 -26.23 24.87
C ASP A 196 2.30 -24.93 24.05
N ASN A 197 2.53 -23.78 24.70
CA ASN A 197 2.52 -22.47 24.05
C ASN A 197 3.93 -22.08 23.55
N TYR A 198 4.02 -21.92 22.23
CA TYR A 198 5.22 -21.47 21.54
C TYR A 198 4.90 -20.29 20.63
N TRP A 199 5.79 -19.32 20.62
CA TRP A 199 5.66 -18.09 19.82
C TRP A 199 6.76 -18.04 18.79
N TYR A 200 6.43 -17.48 17.63
CA TYR A 200 7.34 -17.41 16.50
C TYR A 200 7.38 -16.01 15.90
N SER A 201 8.53 -15.63 15.36
CA SER A 201 8.73 -14.33 14.72
C SER A 201 9.17 -14.52 13.27
N PHE A 202 8.40 -13.94 12.35
CA PHE A 202 8.59 -14.09 10.91
C PHE A 202 9.00 -12.76 10.30
N PRO A 203 10.31 -12.45 10.20
CA PRO A 203 10.74 -11.22 9.56
C PRO A 203 10.44 -11.29 8.06
N ASN A 204 9.77 -10.27 7.56
CA ASN A 204 9.68 -10.03 6.13
C ASN A 204 10.46 -8.77 5.76
N ASN A 205 10.52 -8.47 4.48
CA ASN A 205 11.35 -7.40 3.97
C ASN A 205 10.96 -6.05 4.60
N CYS A 206 11.97 -5.19 4.80
CA CYS A 206 11.81 -3.92 5.51
C CYS A 206 11.32 -4.07 6.97
N PHE A 207 11.80 -5.08 7.70
CA PHE A 207 11.37 -5.37 9.09
C PHE A 207 11.70 -4.28 10.11
N THR A 208 12.46 -3.24 9.74
CA THR A 208 12.73 -2.08 10.62
C THR A 208 11.70 -0.95 10.50
N LYS A 209 10.70 -1.09 9.60
CA LYS A 209 9.70 -0.05 9.34
C LYS A 209 8.29 -0.59 9.48
N SER A 210 7.41 0.22 10.03
CA SER A 210 5.99 -0.12 10.15
C SER A 210 5.36 -0.34 8.78
N PHE A 211 4.19 -0.99 8.73
CA PHE A 211 3.44 -1.27 7.50
C PHE A 211 3.32 -0.03 6.59
N ALA A 212 3.03 1.14 7.16
CA ALA A 212 2.88 2.40 6.43
C ALA A 212 4.21 2.97 5.93
N ALA A 213 5.32 2.67 6.59
CA ALA A 213 6.65 3.14 6.25
C ALA A 213 7.44 2.15 5.37
N LYS A 214 6.93 0.93 5.16
CA LYS A 214 7.51 -0.04 4.22
C LYS A 214 7.30 0.43 2.77
N ASN A 215 8.39 0.57 2.04
CA ASN A 215 8.40 0.88 0.60
C ASN A 215 9.36 -0.06 -0.14
N ASP A 216 9.33 -0.05 -1.46
CA ASP A 216 10.22 -0.90 -2.28
C ASP A 216 11.71 -0.70 -1.99
N ALA A 217 12.16 0.53 -1.75
CA ALA A 217 13.57 0.79 -1.45
C ALA A 217 14.01 0.08 -0.17
N CYS A 218 13.21 0.18 0.89
CA CYS A 218 13.49 -0.50 2.15
C CYS A 218 13.32 -2.02 2.04
N ARG A 219 12.33 -2.50 1.28
CA ARG A 219 12.13 -3.94 1.04
C ARG A 219 13.27 -4.56 0.23
N ALA A 220 13.88 -3.80 -0.67
CA ALA A 220 15.07 -4.21 -1.39
C ALA A 220 16.33 -4.14 -0.51
N ALA A 221 16.45 -3.11 0.33
CA ALA A 221 17.60 -2.93 1.23
C ALA A 221 17.63 -3.94 2.39
N GLN A 222 16.47 -4.34 2.87
CA GLN A 222 16.31 -5.30 3.97
C GLN A 222 15.50 -6.49 3.47
N PRO A 223 16.14 -7.52 2.87
CA PRO A 223 15.44 -8.72 2.43
C PRO A 223 14.79 -9.45 3.62
N GLY A 224 13.64 -10.07 3.36
CA GLY A 224 12.87 -10.82 4.34
C GLY A 224 12.96 -12.31 4.16
N GLY A 225 12.37 -13.07 5.08
CA GLY A 225 12.35 -14.52 5.02
C GLY A 225 11.24 -15.11 4.14
N LEU A 226 10.21 -14.34 3.78
CA LEU A 226 9.08 -14.86 3.01
C LEU A 226 9.48 -15.14 1.55
N CYS A 227 9.33 -16.39 1.13
CA CYS A 227 9.50 -16.81 -0.25
C CYS A 227 8.39 -16.22 -1.14
N PRO A 228 8.71 -15.84 -2.39
CA PRO A 228 7.69 -15.51 -3.38
C PRO A 228 6.65 -16.63 -3.53
N LEU A 229 5.45 -16.27 -3.95
CA LEU A 229 4.36 -17.22 -4.11
C LEU A 229 4.78 -18.39 -5.03
N GLY A 230 4.60 -19.62 -4.55
CA GLY A 230 4.94 -20.84 -5.28
C GLY A 230 6.42 -21.25 -5.19
N VAL A 231 7.28 -20.46 -4.54
CA VAL A 231 8.70 -20.77 -4.33
C VAL A 231 8.87 -21.48 -2.99
N LYS A 232 9.64 -22.58 -2.99
CA LYS A 232 9.98 -23.32 -1.77
C LYS A 232 11.19 -22.67 -1.08
N PRO A 233 11.22 -22.62 0.26
CA PRO A 233 12.37 -22.12 1.00
C PRO A 233 13.60 -23.01 0.81
N ASP A 234 14.78 -22.38 0.82
CA ASP A 234 16.07 -23.04 0.68
C ASP A 234 17.10 -22.55 1.73
N GLY A 235 16.70 -21.62 2.61
CA GLY A 235 17.54 -21.03 3.65
C GLY A 235 18.62 -20.09 3.12
N VAL A 236 18.61 -19.78 1.81
CA VAL A 236 19.58 -18.89 1.16
C VAL A 236 18.87 -17.71 0.52
N ASN A 237 17.91 -17.98 -0.37
CA ASN A 237 17.13 -16.96 -1.06
C ASN A 237 15.91 -16.53 -0.22
N CYS A 238 15.34 -17.46 0.53
CA CYS A 238 14.24 -17.21 1.45
C CYS A 238 14.15 -18.33 2.48
N THR A 239 13.53 -18.01 3.61
CA THR A 239 13.50 -18.83 4.83
C THR A 239 12.20 -19.61 4.96
N PHE A 240 11.06 -19.04 4.53
CA PHE A 240 9.76 -19.65 4.75
C PHE A 240 8.75 -19.36 3.65
N SER A 241 7.83 -20.30 3.44
CA SER A 241 6.62 -20.11 2.62
C SER A 241 5.42 -20.62 3.40
N TYR A 242 4.20 -20.18 3.06
CA TYR A 242 3.03 -20.61 3.80
C TYR A 242 1.78 -20.84 2.92
N ASP A 243 0.78 -21.48 3.51
CA ASP A 243 -0.59 -21.57 3.00
C ASP A 243 -1.55 -21.40 4.18
N VAL A 244 -2.58 -20.56 4.04
CA VAL A 244 -3.65 -20.50 5.06
C VAL A 244 -4.58 -21.68 4.81
N LEU A 245 -4.68 -22.57 5.79
CA LEU A 245 -5.52 -23.77 5.74
C LEU A 245 -6.99 -23.43 5.96
N GLY A 246 -7.26 -22.47 6.83
CA GLY A 246 -8.59 -22.03 7.20
C GLY A 246 -8.56 -21.08 8.38
N TYR A 247 -9.73 -20.78 8.94
CA TYR A 247 -9.88 -19.82 10.02
C TYR A 247 -11.13 -20.12 10.86
N LEU A 248 -11.16 -19.59 12.09
CA LEU A 248 -12.32 -19.61 12.98
C LEU A 248 -12.74 -18.19 13.30
N PHE A 249 -14.05 -17.95 13.37
CA PHE A 249 -14.58 -16.77 14.05
C PHE A 249 -14.61 -17.04 15.55
N ILE A 250 -13.93 -16.18 16.34
CA ILE A 250 -13.73 -16.42 17.77
C ILE A 250 -15.08 -16.43 18.50
N ASP A 251 -16.01 -15.57 18.11
CA ASP A 251 -17.30 -15.46 18.79
C ASP A 251 -18.15 -16.73 18.64
N ASP A 252 -18.02 -17.44 17.52
CA ASP A 252 -18.64 -18.77 17.35
C ASP A 252 -17.92 -19.82 18.22
N LEU A 253 -16.59 -19.82 18.21
CA LEU A 253 -15.77 -20.77 18.98
C LEU A 253 -16.04 -20.68 20.48
N VAL A 254 -16.16 -19.47 21.04
CA VAL A 254 -16.40 -19.28 22.48
C VAL A 254 -17.89 -19.35 22.85
N GLY A 255 -18.77 -19.49 21.85
CA GLY A 255 -20.21 -19.69 22.03
C GLY A 255 -21.04 -18.42 22.20
N ILE A 256 -20.50 -17.23 21.94
CA ILE A 256 -21.24 -15.96 22.01
C ILE A 256 -22.45 -16.00 21.07
N THR A 257 -22.27 -16.49 19.84
CA THR A 257 -23.33 -16.54 18.82
C THR A 257 -24.41 -17.59 19.09
N ASN A 258 -24.22 -18.44 20.11
CA ASN A 258 -25.23 -19.39 20.59
C ASN A 258 -26.10 -18.83 21.73
N LEU A 259 -25.74 -17.67 22.29
CA LEU A 259 -26.48 -17.03 23.37
C LEU A 259 -27.51 -16.04 22.82
N THR A 260 -28.64 -15.92 23.50
CA THR A 260 -29.72 -15.00 23.13
C THR A 260 -29.47 -13.60 23.69
N ASN A 261 -29.57 -12.59 22.82
CA ASN A 261 -29.54 -11.18 23.16
C ASN A 261 -30.81 -10.80 23.93
N SER A 262 -30.65 -10.24 25.13
CA SER A 262 -31.78 -9.95 26.01
C SER A 262 -32.68 -8.82 25.51
N GLN A 263 -32.16 -7.94 24.64
CA GLN A 263 -32.87 -6.81 24.07
C GLN A 263 -33.64 -7.17 22.79
N THR A 264 -33.15 -8.14 22.01
CA THR A 264 -33.73 -8.47 20.70
C THR A 264 -34.40 -9.84 20.64
N GLY A 265 -34.13 -10.73 21.60
CA GLY A 265 -34.60 -12.12 21.59
C GLY A 265 -33.96 -12.99 20.49
N GLN A 266 -32.98 -12.47 19.75
CA GLN A 266 -32.23 -13.19 18.71
C GLN A 266 -30.84 -13.59 19.22
N PRO A 267 -30.17 -14.57 18.61
CA PRO A 267 -28.78 -14.86 18.94
C PRO A 267 -27.87 -13.63 18.74
N TYR A 268 -26.85 -13.45 19.58
CA TYR A 268 -25.88 -12.38 19.37
C TYR A 268 -25.15 -12.58 18.04
N LYS A 269 -24.94 -11.50 17.28
CA LYS A 269 -24.18 -11.59 16.02
C LYS A 269 -22.68 -11.60 16.24
N ASN A 270 -22.21 -10.99 17.32
CA ASN A 270 -20.80 -10.83 17.65
C ASN A 270 -20.62 -10.35 19.09
N ARG A 271 -19.37 -10.30 19.52
CA ARG A 271 -18.94 -9.80 20.83
C ARG A 271 -19.40 -8.37 21.12
N VAL A 272 -19.45 -7.50 20.11
CA VAL A 272 -19.84 -6.10 20.33
C VAL A 272 -21.30 -6.02 20.81
N GLU A 273 -22.21 -6.81 20.21
CA GLU A 273 -23.60 -6.91 20.69
C GLU A 273 -23.66 -7.55 22.09
N PHE A 274 -22.88 -8.61 22.34
CA PHE A 274 -22.80 -9.28 23.65
C PHE A 274 -22.35 -8.33 24.77
N CYS A 275 -21.26 -7.59 24.53
CA CYS A 275 -20.71 -6.64 25.49
C CYS A 275 -21.65 -5.43 25.70
N LYS A 276 -22.32 -4.93 24.65
CA LYS A 276 -23.32 -3.87 24.76
C LYS A 276 -24.56 -4.30 25.55
N ASP A 277 -24.84 -5.60 25.61
CA ASP A 277 -25.85 -6.16 26.51
C ASP A 277 -25.31 -6.44 27.92
N SER A 278 -24.23 -5.74 28.31
CA SER A 278 -23.56 -5.82 29.61
C SER A 278 -23.02 -7.21 29.96
N LYS A 279 -22.82 -8.09 28.97
CA LYS A 279 -22.19 -9.40 29.16
C LYS A 279 -20.68 -9.30 29.12
N VAL A 280 -20.02 -10.21 29.82
CA VAL A 280 -18.59 -10.21 30.06
C VAL A 280 -17.97 -11.48 29.52
N GLU A 281 -17.03 -11.34 28.58
CA GLU A 281 -16.29 -12.48 28.04
C GLU A 281 -15.32 -13.03 29.08
N TYR A 282 -14.53 -12.19 29.73
CA TYR A 282 -13.86 -12.51 31.00
C TYR A 282 -13.48 -11.23 31.76
N ASP A 283 -13.56 -11.27 33.08
CA ASP A 283 -13.07 -10.23 33.98
C ASP A 283 -12.08 -10.89 34.96
N PHE A 284 -10.78 -10.62 34.77
CA PHE A 284 -9.73 -11.25 35.58
C PHE A 284 -9.66 -10.71 37.00
N ASP A 285 -10.11 -9.48 37.24
CA ASP A 285 -10.16 -8.88 38.58
C ASP A 285 -11.25 -9.56 39.41
N LYS A 286 -12.40 -9.82 38.80
CA LYS A 286 -13.54 -10.48 39.45
C LYS A 286 -13.55 -12.00 39.30
N LYS A 287 -12.65 -12.55 38.48
CA LYS A 287 -12.61 -13.98 38.10
C LYS A 287 -13.97 -14.47 37.59
N TYR A 288 -14.58 -13.70 36.70
CA TYR A 288 -15.95 -13.90 36.25
C TYR A 288 -16.06 -13.91 34.73
N SER A 289 -16.98 -14.73 34.21
CA SER A 289 -17.35 -14.78 32.79
C SER A 289 -18.82 -15.16 32.65
N ASP A 290 -19.51 -14.57 31.67
CA ASP A 290 -20.82 -15.04 31.19
C ASP A 290 -20.69 -16.25 30.23
N LEU A 291 -19.46 -16.65 29.87
CA LEU A 291 -19.16 -17.80 29.02
C LEU A 291 -18.51 -18.93 29.84
N THR A 292 -18.96 -20.16 29.62
CA THR A 292 -18.32 -21.34 30.24
C THR A 292 -17.02 -21.73 29.56
N PHE A 293 -16.81 -21.29 28.31
CA PHE A 293 -15.61 -21.58 27.53
C PHE A 293 -14.33 -21.23 28.29
N TRP A 294 -14.32 -20.15 29.09
CA TRP A 294 -13.14 -19.63 29.79
C TRP A 294 -13.00 -20.06 31.27
N ASN A 295 -13.78 -21.04 31.74
CA ASN A 295 -13.70 -21.54 33.13
C ASN A 295 -12.30 -22.05 33.54
N ASP A 296 -11.80 -21.66 34.71
CA ASP A 296 -10.47 -22.05 35.20
C ASP A 296 -9.32 -21.66 34.23
N PRO A 297 -9.14 -20.37 33.91
CA PRO A 297 -8.18 -19.91 32.90
C PRO A 297 -6.70 -20.22 33.25
N LEU A 298 -6.39 -20.42 34.53
CA LEU A 298 -5.05 -20.76 35.03
C LEU A 298 -4.79 -22.26 35.12
N ASN A 299 -5.79 -23.11 34.82
CA ASN A 299 -5.63 -24.56 34.84
C ASN A 299 -5.13 -25.06 33.49
N ALA A 300 -3.92 -25.64 33.46
CA ALA A 300 -3.30 -26.13 32.24
C ALA A 300 -4.10 -27.22 31.53
N THR A 301 -4.76 -28.12 32.29
CA THR A 301 -5.62 -29.17 31.72
C THR A 301 -6.88 -28.57 31.09
N ALA A 302 -7.51 -27.58 31.72
CA ALA A 302 -8.65 -26.87 31.14
C ALA A 302 -8.26 -26.17 29.82
N ASN A 303 -7.09 -25.55 29.78
CA ASN A 303 -6.54 -24.89 28.59
C ASN A 303 -6.19 -25.89 27.47
N ALA A 304 -5.65 -27.07 27.82
CA ALA A 304 -5.46 -28.15 26.86
C ALA A 304 -6.80 -28.63 26.27
N ASN A 305 -7.84 -28.79 27.10
CA ASN A 305 -9.18 -29.17 26.65
C ASN A 305 -9.80 -28.12 25.71
N ARG A 306 -9.62 -26.81 25.97
CA ARG A 306 -10.03 -25.74 25.04
C ARG A 306 -9.37 -25.87 23.68
N THR A 307 -8.08 -26.17 23.67
CA THR A 307 -7.34 -26.36 22.42
C THR A 307 -7.88 -27.58 21.66
N SER A 308 -8.13 -28.70 22.34
CA SER A 308 -8.78 -29.86 21.72
C SER A 308 -10.15 -29.52 21.13
N TYR A 309 -10.98 -28.77 21.88
CA TYR A 309 -12.27 -28.31 21.39
C TYR A 309 -12.14 -27.38 20.17
N MET A 310 -11.15 -26.49 20.14
CA MET A 310 -10.91 -25.62 18.99
C MET A 310 -10.61 -26.43 17.71
N PHE A 311 -9.85 -27.53 17.82
CA PHE A 311 -9.58 -28.41 16.69
C PHE A 311 -10.84 -29.19 16.26
N GLU A 312 -11.62 -29.69 17.21
CA GLU A 312 -12.91 -30.33 16.92
C GLU A 312 -13.87 -29.37 16.22
N PHE A 313 -13.99 -28.15 16.74
CA PHE A 313 -14.83 -27.10 16.17
C PHE A 313 -14.42 -26.77 14.72
N TYR A 314 -13.12 -26.63 14.44
CA TYR A 314 -12.61 -26.45 13.09
C TYR A 314 -13.01 -27.60 12.16
N ASN A 315 -12.84 -28.84 12.60
CA ASN A 315 -13.21 -30.02 11.82
C ASN A 315 -14.72 -30.09 11.55
N ASN A 316 -15.54 -29.68 12.51
CA ASN A 316 -17.00 -29.62 12.35
C ASN A 316 -17.41 -28.56 11.32
N LEU A 317 -16.78 -27.37 11.33
CA LEU A 317 -17.02 -26.34 10.32
C LEU A 317 -16.62 -26.83 8.92
N LEU A 318 -15.46 -27.49 8.81
CA LEU A 318 -15.00 -28.09 7.57
C LEU A 318 -16.01 -29.12 7.03
N ALA A 319 -16.51 -30.00 7.90
CA ALA A 319 -17.51 -31.00 7.55
C ALA A 319 -18.85 -30.39 7.12
N SER A 320 -19.22 -29.21 7.66
CA SER A 320 -20.45 -28.51 7.26
C SER A 320 -20.42 -28.04 5.80
N GLY A 321 -19.24 -27.69 5.27
CA GLY A 321 -19.07 -27.18 3.91
C GLY A 321 -19.84 -25.88 3.61
N THR A 322 -20.32 -25.15 4.62
CA THR A 322 -21.16 -23.96 4.42
C THR A 322 -20.32 -22.71 4.13
N GLY A 323 -20.83 -21.81 3.28
CA GLY A 323 -20.18 -20.52 2.98
C GLY A 323 -18.74 -20.66 2.47
N GLN A 324 -17.79 -20.02 3.15
CA GLN A 324 -16.36 -20.08 2.83
C GLN A 324 -15.65 -21.31 3.43
N TYR A 325 -16.31 -22.07 4.33
CA TYR A 325 -15.71 -23.23 5.00
C TYR A 325 -15.41 -24.38 4.04
N LYS A 326 -16.13 -24.47 2.91
CA LYS A 326 -15.82 -25.41 1.83
C LYS A 326 -14.45 -25.23 1.18
N TYR A 327 -13.81 -24.08 1.36
CA TYR A 327 -12.47 -23.80 0.84
C TYR A 327 -11.36 -24.09 1.86
N MET A 328 -11.72 -24.40 3.09
CA MET A 328 -10.77 -24.77 4.13
C MET A 328 -10.20 -26.16 3.89
N LYS A 329 -9.04 -26.43 4.50
CA LYS A 329 -8.34 -27.72 4.41
C LYS A 329 -8.27 -28.37 5.80
N PRO A 330 -8.31 -29.71 5.89
CA PRO A 330 -8.06 -30.42 7.15
C PRO A 330 -6.73 -29.98 7.78
N LEU A 331 -6.70 -29.88 9.11
CA LEU A 331 -5.44 -29.73 9.83
C LEU A 331 -4.73 -31.09 9.87
N PRO A 332 -3.45 -31.20 9.45
CA PRO A 332 -2.71 -32.44 9.56
C PRO A 332 -2.44 -32.77 11.04
N SER A 333 -2.50 -34.05 11.40
CA SER A 333 -2.18 -34.48 12.75
C SER A 333 -0.69 -34.33 13.06
N SER A 334 -0.36 -34.18 14.35
CA SER A 334 1.05 -34.16 14.79
C SER A 334 1.81 -35.41 14.35
N LYS A 335 1.17 -36.58 14.27
CA LYS A 335 1.80 -37.84 13.85
C LYS A 335 2.14 -37.83 12.35
N GLU A 336 1.23 -37.36 11.51
CA GLU A 336 1.47 -37.24 10.06
C GLU A 336 2.61 -36.27 9.77
N LEU A 337 2.63 -35.13 10.47
CA LEU A 337 3.72 -34.17 10.33
C LEU A 337 5.06 -34.73 10.83
N THR A 338 5.08 -35.44 11.96
CA THR A 338 6.31 -36.06 12.48
C THR A 338 6.86 -37.12 11.53
N ALA A 339 6.00 -37.86 10.83
CA ALA A 339 6.42 -38.82 9.81
C ALA A 339 6.94 -38.15 8.53
N ALA A 340 6.40 -36.99 8.17
CA ALA A 340 6.81 -36.23 6.98
C ALA A 340 8.08 -35.39 7.20
N ASN A 341 8.29 -34.90 8.42
CA ASN A 341 9.44 -34.07 8.78
C ASN A 341 10.67 -34.93 9.13
N PRO A 342 11.90 -34.41 8.91
CA PRO A 342 13.11 -35.10 9.33
C PRO A 342 13.18 -35.20 10.86
N PRO A 343 13.84 -36.24 11.42
CA PRO A 343 14.19 -36.28 12.83
C PRO A 343 14.99 -35.05 13.24
N CYS A 344 14.79 -34.57 14.48
CA CYS A 344 15.42 -33.34 14.97
C CYS A 344 16.95 -33.33 14.86
N TYR A 345 17.62 -34.48 14.99
CA TYR A 345 19.09 -34.58 14.87
C TYR A 345 19.63 -34.23 13.48
N VAL A 346 18.80 -34.28 12.43
CA VAL A 346 19.20 -33.93 11.06
C VAL A 346 19.44 -32.42 10.93
N ASN A 347 18.67 -31.63 11.67
CA ASN A 347 18.62 -30.18 11.57
C ASN A 347 19.21 -29.46 12.78
N SER A 348 19.26 -30.11 13.95
CA SER A 348 19.76 -29.53 15.20
C SER A 348 21.01 -30.26 15.69
N ASN A 349 22.11 -29.53 15.81
CA ASN A 349 23.37 -30.03 16.35
C ASN A 349 23.22 -30.46 17.81
N LEU A 350 22.44 -29.71 18.59
CA LEU A 350 22.10 -30.04 19.96
C LEU A 350 21.41 -31.41 20.03
N CYS A 351 20.46 -31.67 19.13
CA CYS A 351 19.76 -32.95 19.06
C CYS A 351 20.64 -34.10 18.53
N ALA A 352 21.58 -33.82 17.62
CA ALA A 352 22.56 -34.80 17.16
C ALA A 352 23.51 -35.27 18.27
N LYS A 353 23.75 -34.42 19.27
CA LYS A 353 24.62 -34.69 20.43
C LYS A 353 23.86 -35.11 21.68
N ALA A 354 22.52 -35.03 21.68
CA ALA A 354 21.70 -35.31 22.84
C ALA A 354 21.78 -36.79 23.25
N LYS A 355 22.12 -37.04 24.52
CA LYS A 355 22.28 -38.40 25.09
C LYS A 355 21.04 -39.27 24.90
N PHE A 356 19.86 -38.69 25.10
CA PHE A 356 18.58 -39.38 24.97
C PHE A 356 17.84 -38.99 23.68
N GLY A 357 18.51 -38.28 22.77
CA GLY A 357 17.92 -37.80 21.52
C GLY A 357 16.94 -36.64 21.74
N CYS A 358 16.12 -36.41 20.71
CA CYS A 358 15.09 -35.38 20.69
C CYS A 358 13.78 -35.93 20.12
N ARG A 359 12.68 -35.25 20.42
CA ARG A 359 11.34 -35.56 19.86
C ARG A 359 10.72 -34.35 19.17
N ARG A 360 9.79 -34.60 18.25
CA ARG A 360 8.91 -33.56 17.68
C ARG A 360 7.57 -33.55 18.41
N LYS A 361 7.12 -32.36 18.83
CA LYS A 361 5.85 -32.15 19.53
C LYS A 361 4.91 -31.24 18.73
N LEU A 362 3.61 -31.46 18.92
CA LEU A 362 2.51 -30.64 18.41
C LEU A 362 2.41 -30.61 16.87
N MET A 363 1.34 -29.98 16.37
CA MET A 363 1.26 -29.66 14.94
C MET A 363 2.29 -28.58 14.53
N ALA A 364 2.81 -27.82 15.50
CA ALA A 364 3.91 -26.88 15.27
C ALA A 364 5.28 -27.57 15.08
N GLN A 365 5.39 -28.87 15.39
CA GLN A 365 6.56 -29.72 15.11
C GLN A 365 7.85 -29.27 15.82
N VAL A 366 7.70 -28.76 17.03
CA VAL A 366 8.78 -28.28 17.90
C VAL A 366 9.71 -29.42 18.29
N CYS A 367 11.01 -29.22 18.10
CA CYS A 367 12.03 -30.14 18.61
C CYS A 367 12.28 -29.90 20.10
N GLU A 368 12.22 -30.96 20.89
CA GLU A 368 12.48 -30.94 22.33
C GLU A 368 13.59 -31.94 22.66
N VAL A 369 14.62 -31.49 23.39
CA VAL A 369 15.69 -32.36 23.89
C VAL A 369 15.14 -33.23 25.01
N CYS A 370 15.34 -34.54 24.92
CA CYS A 370 14.86 -35.46 25.93
C CYS A 370 15.81 -35.52 27.13
N ASP A 371 15.25 -35.43 28.33
CA ASP A 371 15.97 -35.54 29.61
C ASP A 371 16.20 -37.00 30.04
N SER A 372 15.46 -37.92 29.43
CA SER A 372 15.46 -39.36 29.72
C SER A 372 15.07 -40.15 28.46
N ALA A 373 15.39 -41.45 28.44
CA ALA A 373 15.04 -42.31 27.32
C ALA A 373 13.52 -42.53 27.26
N ALA A 374 12.90 -42.21 26.13
CA ALA A 374 11.48 -42.45 25.87
C ALA A 374 11.27 -42.94 24.43
N SER A 375 10.14 -43.58 24.15
CA SER A 375 9.86 -44.22 22.86
C SER A 375 9.68 -43.23 21.70
N ASP A 376 9.31 -41.99 22.01
CA ASP A 376 9.17 -40.87 21.08
C ASP A 376 10.47 -40.05 20.91
N CYS A 377 11.50 -40.33 21.72
CA CYS A 377 12.80 -39.67 21.67
C CYS A 377 13.75 -40.38 20.70
N VAL A 378 14.11 -39.70 19.64
CA VAL A 378 14.92 -40.24 18.55
C VAL A 378 16.38 -39.86 18.75
N VAL A 379 17.21 -40.86 19.06
CA VAL A 379 18.68 -40.73 19.13
C VAL A 379 19.26 -40.84 17.72
N MET A 380 20.27 -40.02 17.41
CA MET A 380 21.01 -40.16 16.16
C MET A 380 21.70 -41.54 16.12
N PRO A 381 21.46 -42.38 15.09
CA PRO A 381 22.09 -43.70 15.00
C PRO A 381 23.61 -43.61 14.98
N SER A 382 24.28 -44.56 15.62
CA SER A 382 25.75 -44.65 15.58
C SER A 382 26.23 -44.83 14.14
N GLY A 383 27.13 -43.96 13.69
CA GLY A 383 27.65 -43.95 12.32
C GLY A 383 26.80 -43.21 11.28
N ALA A 384 25.67 -42.59 11.68
CA ALA A 384 24.90 -41.72 10.79
C ALA A 384 25.72 -40.48 10.37
N THR A 385 25.74 -40.18 9.08
CA THR A 385 26.47 -39.03 8.50
C THR A 385 25.57 -37.83 8.18
N ASN A 386 24.27 -37.95 8.37
CA ASN A 386 23.26 -36.94 8.06
C ASN A 386 22.87 -36.05 9.26
N GLY A 387 23.51 -36.22 10.42
CA GLY A 387 23.30 -35.34 11.56
C GLY A 387 23.79 -33.92 11.29
N ALA A 388 23.14 -32.94 11.90
CA ALA A 388 23.54 -31.54 11.79
C ALA A 388 24.99 -31.37 12.31
N PRO A 389 25.95 -30.96 11.45
CA PRO A 389 27.34 -30.83 11.85
C PRO A 389 27.51 -29.63 12.80
N THR A 390 28.68 -29.54 13.44
CA THR A 390 29.06 -28.29 14.09
C THR A 390 29.32 -27.25 13.00
N LEU A 391 28.66 -26.10 13.09
CA LEU A 391 28.73 -25.02 12.12
C LEU A 391 29.64 -23.89 12.62
N ASN A 392 30.26 -23.17 11.69
CA ASN A 392 31.05 -21.98 11.97
C ASN A 392 30.11 -20.76 12.05
N LYS A 393 30.21 -20.02 13.16
CA LYS A 393 29.45 -18.78 13.39
C LYS A 393 29.84 -17.68 12.40
N GLN A 394 28.91 -16.76 12.17
CA GLN A 394 29.13 -15.62 11.30
C GLN A 394 30.15 -14.65 11.93
N TYR A 395 30.89 -13.94 11.08
CA TYR A 395 31.74 -12.83 11.52
C TYR A 395 30.90 -11.65 12.04
N VAL A 396 31.26 -11.15 13.23
CA VAL A 396 30.70 -9.91 13.79
C VAL A 396 31.61 -8.73 13.40
N PRO A 397 31.10 -7.75 12.63
CA PRO A 397 31.86 -6.55 12.29
C PRO A 397 32.36 -5.77 13.52
N ILE A 398 33.59 -5.27 13.46
CA ILE A 398 34.13 -4.39 14.50
C ILE A 398 33.43 -3.04 14.41
N LYS A 399 32.89 -2.55 15.53
CA LYS A 399 32.26 -1.23 15.61
C LYS A 399 33.29 -0.12 15.34
N PRO A 400 32.93 0.95 14.58
CA PRO A 400 33.85 2.06 14.32
C PRO A 400 34.31 2.72 15.62
N THR A 401 35.59 3.06 15.68
CA THR A 401 36.18 3.83 16.78
C THR A 401 36.69 5.17 16.26
N ASP A 402 36.65 6.19 17.12
CA ASP A 402 37.24 7.49 16.84
C ASP A 402 38.77 7.40 16.81
N ALA A 403 39.43 8.51 16.47
CA ALA A 403 40.90 8.56 16.40
C ALA A 403 41.61 8.27 17.75
N ASN A 404 40.86 8.20 18.86
CA ASN A 404 41.36 7.87 20.20
C ASN A 404 40.99 6.45 20.63
N GLY A 405 40.43 5.62 19.73
CA GLY A 405 40.00 4.26 20.02
C GLY A 405 38.71 4.17 20.84
N LYS A 406 37.96 5.27 21.02
CA LYS A 406 36.65 5.22 21.67
C LYS A 406 35.58 4.82 20.65
N PRO A 407 34.61 3.97 21.02
CA PRO A 407 33.49 3.66 20.14
C PRO A 407 32.79 4.94 19.68
N VAL A 408 32.63 5.12 18.37
CA VAL A 408 31.80 6.22 17.84
C VAL A 408 30.35 5.93 18.21
N PRO A 409 29.64 6.85 18.89
CA PRO A 409 28.22 6.64 19.18
C PRO A 409 27.46 6.43 17.87
N LEU A 410 26.83 5.26 17.72
CA LEU A 410 25.84 5.04 16.68
C LEU A 410 24.63 5.90 17.08
N SER A 411 24.31 6.93 16.30
CA SER A 411 23.30 7.94 16.68
C SER A 411 21.96 7.31 17.04
N PRO A 412 21.30 7.75 18.13
CA PRO A 412 19.88 7.51 18.34
C PRO A 412 19.05 8.29 17.31
N SER A 413 17.82 7.84 17.13
CA SER A 413 16.76 8.48 16.35
C SER A 413 16.67 9.99 16.59
N SER A 414 16.43 10.74 15.52
CA SER A 414 16.30 12.20 15.56
C SER A 414 14.98 12.63 16.21
N GLY A 415 15.02 12.89 17.51
CA GLY A 415 14.14 13.79 18.25
C GLY A 415 15.00 14.82 18.99
N ASP A 416 14.60 16.09 18.91
CA ASP A 416 15.14 17.26 19.64
C ASP A 416 16.62 17.63 19.48
N MET A 417 16.87 18.75 18.78
CA MET A 417 17.70 19.85 19.32
C MET A 417 17.61 21.09 18.42
N GLU A 418 16.72 22.01 18.79
CA GLU A 418 16.90 23.42 18.54
C GLU A 418 16.92 24.11 19.91
N LYS A 419 18.07 24.68 20.31
CA LYS A 419 18.15 25.78 21.30
C LYS A 419 19.59 26.30 21.49
N HIS A 420 19.71 27.61 21.24
CA HIS A 420 20.68 28.60 21.75
C HIS A 420 22.00 28.88 20.99
N PHE A 421 21.93 29.90 20.10
CA PHE A 421 22.61 31.23 20.16
C PHE A 421 24.17 31.35 20.07
N PRO A 422 24.77 32.51 19.65
CA PRO A 422 24.88 33.06 18.28
C PRO A 422 26.34 33.57 17.95
N PHE A 423 26.48 34.44 16.93
CA PHE A 423 27.65 35.28 16.51
C PHE A 423 28.61 34.72 15.42
N PHE A 424 28.56 35.25 14.20
CA PHE A 424 29.44 36.36 13.72
C PHE A 424 29.16 36.74 12.25
N THR A 425 29.28 38.04 11.99
CA THR A 425 29.05 38.82 10.76
C THR A 425 30.29 38.93 9.85
N MET A 426 30.05 39.38 8.60
CA MET A 426 30.96 39.94 7.56
C MET A 426 31.79 38.95 6.72
N ALA A 427 32.06 39.14 5.42
CA ALA A 427 31.71 40.12 4.38
C ALA A 427 32.13 39.46 3.03
N ALA A 428 31.27 39.42 2.01
CA ALA A 428 31.21 40.32 0.84
C ALA A 428 32.50 40.46 -0.02
N ARG A 429 32.29 40.23 -1.33
CA ARG A 429 33.02 40.70 -2.54
C ARG A 429 34.14 39.81 -3.09
N PHE A 430 33.87 39.15 -4.22
CA PHE A 430 34.56 39.44 -5.49
C PHE A 430 33.66 39.10 -6.67
N LEU A 431 33.53 40.08 -7.56
CA LEU A 431 32.55 40.21 -8.63
C LEU A 431 33.18 39.78 -9.97
N SER A 432 32.43 38.96 -10.71
CA SER A 432 32.24 38.91 -12.17
C SER A 432 33.33 39.44 -13.12
N LEU A 433 33.87 38.56 -13.98
CA LEU A 433 34.08 38.82 -15.42
C LEU A 433 34.49 37.53 -16.17
N VAL A 434 33.55 36.83 -16.84
CA VAL A 434 33.66 36.30 -18.22
C VAL A 434 32.25 35.90 -18.64
N LEU A 435 31.62 36.74 -19.46
CA LEU A 435 30.34 36.49 -20.13
C LEU A 435 30.53 37.02 -21.55
N ALA A 436 30.84 36.13 -22.51
CA ALA A 436 30.75 36.39 -23.95
C ALA A 436 30.92 35.12 -24.79
N ILE A 437 30.15 34.05 -24.48
CA ILE A 437 29.66 33.08 -25.49
C ILE A 437 28.29 32.61 -25.00
N SER A 438 27.27 33.46 -25.13
CA SER A 438 25.91 33.13 -24.71
C SER A 438 24.87 33.90 -25.51
N GLU A 439 24.88 33.74 -26.84
CA GLU A 439 23.80 34.24 -27.69
C GLU A 439 23.22 33.22 -28.67
N LEU A 440 23.44 31.91 -28.45
CA LEU A 440 22.74 30.85 -29.19
C LEU A 440 22.02 29.79 -28.32
N VAL A 441 21.91 29.99 -26.99
CA VAL A 441 21.25 29.02 -26.10
C VAL A 441 20.19 29.62 -25.14
N TYR A 442 19.94 30.93 -25.16
CA TYR A 442 19.13 31.59 -24.11
C TYR A 442 17.64 31.84 -24.41
N ALA A 443 17.04 31.21 -25.44
CA ALA A 443 15.62 31.41 -25.78
C ALA A 443 14.66 30.33 -25.22
N GLN A 444 15.15 29.32 -24.50
CA GLN A 444 14.40 28.06 -24.25
C GLN A 444 13.49 28.05 -22.98
N ASN A 445 13.47 29.11 -22.16
CA ASN A 445 12.83 29.09 -20.82
C ASN A 445 11.58 29.97 -20.62
N ASN A 446 11.03 30.65 -21.64
CA ASN A 446 9.91 31.60 -21.44
C ASN A 446 8.52 31.11 -21.86
N TRP A 447 8.38 29.88 -22.37
CA TRP A 447 7.07 29.35 -22.74
C TRP A 447 6.32 28.80 -21.52
N THR A 448 5.04 29.14 -21.41
CA THR A 448 4.10 28.60 -20.42
C THR A 448 2.82 28.18 -21.11
N MET A 449 2.19 27.12 -20.61
CA MET A 449 0.90 26.67 -21.12
C MET A 449 -0.17 27.72 -20.83
N THR A 450 -1.02 28.00 -21.81
CA THR A 450 -2.20 28.85 -21.61
C THR A 450 -3.26 28.07 -20.85
N SER A 451 -3.84 28.68 -19.82
CA SER A 451 -4.83 28.03 -18.95
C SER A 451 -6.01 27.45 -19.73
N ILE A 452 -6.44 26.26 -19.34
CA ILE A 452 -7.64 25.59 -19.84
C ILE A 452 -8.63 25.49 -18.71
N ARG A 453 -9.86 25.94 -18.97
CA ARG A 453 -11.04 25.69 -18.14
C ARG A 453 -11.69 24.36 -18.52
N SER A 454 -11.84 23.46 -17.57
CA SER A 454 -12.27 22.07 -17.73
C SER A 454 -13.37 21.78 -16.71
N VAL A 455 -14.50 21.25 -17.18
CA VAL A 455 -15.60 20.83 -16.32
C VAL A 455 -15.58 19.32 -16.17
N GLN A 456 -15.53 18.84 -14.93
CA GLN A 456 -15.29 17.44 -14.60
C GLN A 456 -16.24 16.97 -13.49
N ALA A 457 -16.31 15.66 -13.26
CA ALA A 457 -17.17 15.06 -12.24
C ALA A 457 -16.41 14.09 -11.34
N ARG A 458 -16.86 13.97 -10.08
CA ARG A 458 -16.32 13.02 -9.10
C ARG A 458 -17.47 12.34 -8.35
N VAL A 459 -17.41 11.01 -8.26
CA VAL A 459 -18.36 10.21 -7.47
C VAL A 459 -17.91 10.18 -6.01
N GLN A 460 -18.80 10.46 -5.07
CA GLN A 460 -18.52 10.61 -3.64
C GLN A 460 -19.57 9.93 -2.76
N SER A 461 -19.22 9.61 -1.52
CA SER A 461 -20.13 9.04 -0.51
C SER A 461 -20.91 10.09 0.27
N VAL A 462 -20.47 11.34 0.25
CA VAL A 462 -21.06 12.45 0.99
C VAL A 462 -21.40 13.62 0.07
N VAL A 463 -22.26 14.52 0.53
CA VAL A 463 -22.48 15.83 -0.10
C VAL A 463 -21.31 16.75 0.22
N PRO A 464 -20.97 17.71 -0.66
CA PRO A 464 -20.02 18.75 -0.29
C PRO A 464 -20.65 19.68 0.76
N ILE A 465 -19.81 20.32 1.56
CA ILE A 465 -20.20 21.27 2.60
C ILE A 465 -20.18 22.68 2.01
N TRP A 466 -21.23 23.46 2.23
CA TRP A 466 -21.25 24.87 1.83
C TRP A 466 -20.51 25.71 2.87
N ASP A 467 -19.37 26.26 2.49
CA ASP A 467 -18.70 27.28 3.28
C ASP A 467 -19.30 28.65 2.94
N SER A 468 -20.17 29.14 3.82
CA SER A 468 -20.87 30.42 3.63
C SER A 468 -19.93 31.63 3.68
N THR A 469 -18.76 31.50 4.30
CA THR A 469 -17.79 32.58 4.47
C THR A 469 -17.11 32.93 3.14
N ASN A 470 -16.67 31.91 2.42
CA ASN A 470 -15.97 32.04 1.14
C ASN A 470 -16.90 31.84 -0.07
N GLY A 471 -18.16 31.43 0.17
CA GLY A 471 -19.17 31.29 -0.87
C GLY A 471 -18.85 30.15 -1.84
N VAL A 472 -18.34 29.03 -1.31
CA VAL A 472 -17.93 27.86 -2.10
C VAL A 472 -18.29 26.56 -1.40
N TRP A 473 -18.38 25.49 -2.19
CA TRP A 473 -18.52 24.12 -1.72
C TRP A 473 -17.13 23.49 -1.50
N VAL A 474 -16.95 22.77 -0.39
CA VAL A 474 -15.71 22.08 0.02
C VAL A 474 -16.00 20.67 0.57
N SER A 475 -14.96 19.88 0.84
CA SER A 475 -15.09 18.57 1.48
C SER A 475 -14.87 18.67 2.99
N GLN A 476 -15.46 17.75 3.76
CA GLN A 476 -15.00 17.50 5.12
C GLN A 476 -13.54 17.01 5.08
N PRO A 477 -12.67 17.42 6.03
CA PRO A 477 -11.28 16.99 6.03
C PRO A 477 -11.15 15.54 6.50
N TYR A 478 -10.08 14.88 6.04
CA TYR A 478 -9.84 13.47 6.32
C TYR A 478 -9.34 13.20 7.75
N ILE A 479 -8.75 14.20 8.39
CA ILE A 479 -8.37 14.17 9.80
C ILE A 479 -9.46 14.96 10.55
N PRO A 480 -10.27 14.33 11.42
CA PRO A 480 -11.42 14.99 12.04
C PRO A 480 -11.10 16.19 12.94
N SER A 481 -9.85 16.35 13.36
CA SER A 481 -9.38 17.51 14.15
C SER A 481 -9.08 18.74 13.29
N ASP A 482 -8.92 18.57 11.98
CA ASP A 482 -8.67 19.68 11.06
C ASP A 482 -10.01 20.39 10.82
N THR A 483 -10.06 21.70 11.04
CA THR A 483 -11.32 22.48 10.94
C THR A 483 -11.14 23.79 10.18
N ALA A 484 -9.96 24.04 9.61
CA ALA A 484 -9.70 25.26 8.85
C ALA A 484 -10.19 25.11 7.40
N PHE A 485 -10.74 26.20 6.85
CA PHE A 485 -11.18 26.25 5.44
C PHE A 485 -10.11 25.77 4.45
N ALA A 486 -8.84 26.09 4.70
CA ALA A 486 -7.73 25.65 3.83
C ALA A 486 -7.57 24.11 3.80
N ASP A 487 -7.94 23.41 4.87
CA ASP A 487 -7.89 21.96 4.96
C ASP A 487 -9.10 21.33 4.27
N GLU A 488 -10.28 21.93 4.43
CA GLU A 488 -11.52 21.54 3.74
C GLU A 488 -11.43 21.74 2.22
N TYR A 489 -10.90 22.89 1.80
CA TYR A 489 -10.62 23.19 0.40
C TYR A 489 -9.63 22.17 -0.15
N ARG A 490 -8.51 21.95 0.53
CA ARG A 490 -7.49 21.00 0.07
C ARG A 490 -8.02 19.57 -0.04
N ALA A 491 -8.75 19.09 0.95
CA ALA A 491 -9.28 17.72 1.00
C ALA A 491 -10.13 17.34 -0.23
N THR A 492 -10.66 18.32 -0.97
CA THR A 492 -11.50 18.08 -2.14
C THR A 492 -10.75 17.46 -3.32
N LEU A 493 -9.53 17.93 -3.65
CA LEU A 493 -8.70 17.42 -4.75
C LEU A 493 -7.28 17.00 -4.30
N ASP A 494 -7.09 16.61 -3.03
CA ASP A 494 -5.80 16.21 -2.46
C ASP A 494 -5.34 14.80 -2.90
N THR A 495 -4.82 14.69 -4.12
CA THR A 495 -4.37 13.41 -4.72
C THR A 495 -5.54 12.46 -4.98
N VAL A 496 -6.40 12.83 -5.93
CA VAL A 496 -7.63 12.12 -6.27
C VAL A 496 -7.83 12.01 -7.78
N ASN A 497 -8.69 11.07 -8.19
CA ASN A 497 -9.15 10.98 -9.57
C ASN A 497 -10.51 11.67 -9.75
N THR A 498 -10.73 12.17 -10.96
CA THR A 498 -12.02 12.62 -11.47
C THR A 498 -12.28 11.96 -12.84
N ALA A 499 -13.46 12.17 -13.39
CA ALA A 499 -13.81 11.78 -14.74
C ALA A 499 -14.36 12.96 -15.54
N SER A 500 -14.44 12.81 -16.87
CA SER A 500 -15.32 13.64 -17.68
C SER A 500 -16.75 13.53 -17.17
N VAL A 501 -17.54 14.61 -17.31
CA VAL A 501 -18.96 14.60 -16.94
C VAL A 501 -19.68 13.46 -17.66
N GLU A 502 -19.36 13.28 -18.93
CA GLU A 502 -19.90 12.26 -19.82
C GLU A 502 -19.50 10.83 -19.41
N GLY A 503 -18.42 10.67 -18.65
CA GLY A 503 -17.86 9.39 -18.23
C GLY A 503 -18.12 9.01 -16.76
N ALA A 504 -18.68 9.90 -15.95
CA ALA A 504 -18.78 9.72 -14.50
C ALA A 504 -19.54 8.44 -14.09
N LEU A 505 -20.61 8.10 -14.82
CA LEU A 505 -21.43 6.92 -14.54
C LEU A 505 -20.73 5.59 -14.87
N MET A 506 -19.65 5.60 -15.64
CA MET A 506 -18.86 4.40 -15.90
C MET A 506 -18.36 3.78 -14.59
N TYR A 507 -17.86 4.59 -13.66
CA TYR A 507 -17.37 4.11 -12.36
C TYR A 507 -18.51 3.56 -11.49
N VAL A 508 -19.65 4.27 -11.45
CA VAL A 508 -20.85 3.82 -10.74
C VAL A 508 -21.30 2.45 -11.25
N GLN A 509 -21.40 2.29 -12.57
CA GLN A 509 -21.91 1.08 -13.20
C GLN A 509 -20.92 -0.09 -13.11
N SER A 510 -19.65 0.13 -13.49
CA SER A 510 -18.67 -0.96 -13.63
C SER A 510 -18.12 -1.47 -12.30
N GLU A 511 -18.12 -0.64 -11.26
CA GLU A 511 -17.50 -0.95 -9.97
C GLU A 511 -18.41 -0.71 -8.77
N GLY A 512 -19.46 0.10 -8.90
CA GLY A 512 -20.21 0.64 -7.77
C GLY A 512 -21.46 -0.14 -7.37
N ILE A 513 -22.28 -0.51 -8.34
CA ILE A 513 -23.69 -0.91 -8.11
C ILE A 513 -23.97 -2.40 -8.25
N ASP A 514 -23.09 -3.16 -8.92
CA ASP A 514 -23.36 -4.55 -9.24
C ASP A 514 -23.33 -5.43 -7.99
N GLN A 515 -24.51 -5.84 -7.52
CA GLN A 515 -24.67 -6.66 -6.32
C GLN A 515 -24.02 -8.05 -6.45
N ALA A 516 -23.71 -8.50 -7.67
CA ALA A 516 -22.94 -9.72 -7.87
C ALA A 516 -21.45 -9.56 -7.45
N ILE A 517 -20.95 -8.31 -7.43
CA ILE A 517 -19.55 -7.97 -7.13
C ILE A 517 -19.46 -7.27 -5.76
N VAL A 518 -20.43 -6.42 -5.44
CA VAL A 518 -20.52 -5.64 -4.20
C VAL A 518 -21.69 -6.21 -3.37
N PRO A 519 -21.47 -7.26 -2.56
CA PRO A 519 -22.53 -7.88 -1.80
C PRO A 519 -23.07 -6.93 -0.71
N GLY A 520 -24.37 -7.01 -0.45
CA GLY A 520 -25.06 -6.24 0.58
C GLY A 520 -25.76 -4.98 0.08
N CYS A 521 -26.20 -4.15 1.03
CA CYS A 521 -27.09 -3.02 0.75
C CYS A 521 -26.41 -1.65 0.61
N LEU A 522 -25.09 -1.62 0.45
CA LEU A 522 -24.33 -0.42 0.10
C LEU A 522 -23.72 -0.54 -1.30
N ARG A 523 -23.50 0.59 -1.99
CA ARG A 523 -22.65 0.64 -3.18
C ARG A 523 -21.18 0.58 -2.74
N LYS A 524 -20.25 0.24 -3.65
CA LYS A 524 -18.80 0.28 -3.36
C LYS A 524 -18.45 1.64 -2.76
N THR A 525 -17.62 1.63 -1.71
CA THR A 525 -17.17 2.82 -0.96
C THR A 525 -18.30 3.75 -0.48
N ASN A 526 -19.53 3.25 -0.34
CA ASN A 526 -20.73 4.01 0.02
C ASN A 526 -21.02 5.17 -0.95
N MET A 527 -20.71 5.05 -2.24
CA MET A 527 -21.01 6.11 -3.20
C MET A 527 -22.51 6.45 -3.25
N SER A 528 -22.80 7.75 -3.18
CA SER A 528 -24.16 8.27 -3.07
C SER A 528 -24.37 9.55 -3.86
N TYR A 529 -23.31 10.27 -4.22
CA TYR A 529 -23.39 11.58 -4.86
C TYR A 529 -22.41 11.73 -6.02
N ILE A 530 -22.75 12.61 -6.97
CA ILE A 530 -21.86 13.04 -8.06
C ILE A 530 -21.65 14.53 -7.92
N TRP A 531 -20.40 14.96 -7.75
CA TRP A 531 -20.01 16.36 -7.63
C TRP A 531 -19.49 16.85 -8.98
N PHE A 532 -19.86 18.08 -9.36
CA PHE A 532 -19.44 18.73 -10.60
C PHE A 532 -18.46 19.85 -10.30
N PHE A 533 -17.36 19.91 -11.06
CA PHE A 533 -16.25 20.82 -10.85
C PHE A 533 -16.07 21.73 -12.07
N ASP A 534 -15.65 22.95 -11.81
CA ASP A 534 -15.05 23.87 -12.78
C ASP A 534 -13.57 24.06 -12.41
N ILE A 535 -12.67 23.64 -13.29
CA ILE A 535 -11.24 23.48 -13.02
C ILE A 535 -10.43 24.27 -14.03
N HIS A 536 -9.48 25.07 -13.58
CA HIS A 536 -8.46 25.66 -14.44
C HIS A 536 -7.19 24.82 -14.37
N ILE A 537 -6.54 24.58 -15.51
CA ILE A 537 -5.34 23.74 -15.61
C ILE A 537 -4.26 24.48 -16.40
N VAL A 538 -3.04 24.53 -15.85
CA VAL A 538 -1.80 24.89 -16.53
C VAL A 538 -0.74 23.87 -16.14
N GLN A 539 -0.31 23.05 -17.09
CA GLN A 539 0.72 22.05 -16.80
C GLN A 539 2.10 22.70 -16.64
N PRO A 540 3.00 22.09 -15.86
CA PRO A 540 4.39 22.50 -15.86
C PRO A 540 5.03 22.37 -17.24
N THR A 541 5.89 23.32 -17.61
CA THR A 541 6.63 23.30 -18.87
C THR A 541 7.45 22.01 -19.04
N TYR A 542 8.03 21.49 -17.96
CA TYR A 542 8.74 20.20 -17.99
C TYR A 542 7.82 19.00 -18.24
N GLY A 543 6.57 19.04 -17.77
CA GLY A 543 5.57 18.02 -18.07
C GLY A 543 5.22 17.97 -19.56
N ILE A 544 4.96 19.15 -20.15
CA ILE A 544 4.69 19.27 -21.59
C ILE A 544 5.94 18.92 -22.42
N ALA A 545 7.13 19.30 -21.98
CA ALA A 545 8.37 18.91 -22.63
C ALA A 545 8.55 17.39 -22.65
N GLN A 546 8.20 16.72 -21.55
CA GLN A 546 8.36 15.28 -21.39
C GLN A 546 7.36 14.48 -22.25
N TYR A 547 6.08 14.86 -22.24
CA TYR A 547 4.99 14.06 -22.81
C TYR A 547 4.21 14.71 -23.94
N GLY A 548 4.43 15.98 -24.26
CA GLY A 548 3.61 16.69 -25.25
C GLY A 548 3.64 16.10 -26.66
N LYS A 549 4.63 15.25 -26.97
CA LYS A 549 4.76 14.49 -28.23
C LYS A 549 4.36 13.01 -28.12
N ASP A 550 3.94 12.56 -26.95
CA ASP A 550 3.48 11.19 -26.72
C ASP A 550 2.03 11.03 -27.17
N THR A 551 1.78 10.19 -28.18
CA THR A 551 0.44 9.94 -28.72
C THR A 551 -0.38 8.97 -27.87
N SER A 552 0.21 8.33 -26.86
CA SER A 552 -0.52 7.51 -25.89
C SER A 552 -1.19 8.33 -24.78
N VAL A 553 -0.84 9.61 -24.69
CA VAL A 553 -1.37 10.56 -23.71
C VAL A 553 -2.25 11.59 -24.42
N TYR A 554 -3.30 12.07 -23.76
CA TYR A 554 -4.07 13.19 -24.30
C TYR A 554 -3.17 14.42 -24.48
N PRO A 555 -3.25 15.11 -25.64
CA PRO A 555 -2.61 16.41 -25.80
C PRO A 555 -2.93 17.34 -24.63
N GLU A 556 -1.92 18.07 -24.15
CA GLU A 556 -2.00 18.99 -22.98
C GLU A 556 -2.04 18.29 -21.60
N TYR A 557 -1.98 16.96 -21.53
CA TYR A 557 -1.96 16.21 -20.26
C TYR A 557 -0.67 15.38 -20.10
N CYS A 558 -0.40 14.96 -18.86
CA CYS A 558 0.56 13.90 -18.57
C CYS A 558 -0.13 12.53 -18.56
N PRO A 559 0.62 11.41 -18.52
CA PRO A 559 0.01 10.11 -18.38
C PRO A 559 -0.82 10.04 -17.09
N TYR A 560 -1.98 9.40 -17.17
CA TYR A 560 -2.82 9.16 -16.01
C TYR A 560 -2.05 8.39 -14.93
N MET A 561 -2.26 8.79 -13.68
CA MET A 561 -1.77 8.10 -12.50
C MET A 561 -2.99 7.72 -11.69
N ALA A 562 -3.26 6.43 -11.52
CA ALA A 562 -4.29 6.04 -10.57
C ALA A 562 -3.95 6.62 -9.19
N MET A 563 -4.92 7.25 -8.55
CA MET A 563 -4.79 7.79 -7.19
C MET A 563 -5.82 7.16 -6.27
N ASP A 564 -5.37 6.48 -5.23
CA ASP A 564 -6.21 5.80 -4.24
C ASP A 564 -5.84 6.28 -2.84
N ASN A 565 -6.87 6.52 -2.03
CA ASN A 565 -6.72 6.90 -0.62
C ASN A 565 -5.79 8.12 -0.38
N GLY A 566 -5.72 9.07 -1.31
CA GLY A 566 -4.94 10.29 -1.18
C GLY A 566 -3.48 10.16 -1.60
N MET A 567 -3.09 9.07 -2.27
CA MET A 567 -1.76 8.91 -2.84
C MET A 567 -1.84 8.38 -4.27
N CYS A 568 -0.77 8.52 -5.04
CA CYS A 568 -0.60 7.69 -6.23
C CYS A 568 -0.71 6.21 -5.85
N THR A 569 -1.54 5.47 -6.58
CA THR A 569 -1.70 4.02 -6.42
C THR A 569 -0.37 3.33 -6.70
N PRO A 570 0.22 2.67 -5.70
CA PRO A 570 1.43 1.88 -5.92
C PRO A 570 1.12 0.67 -6.82
N THR A 571 2.05 0.34 -7.71
CA THR A 571 2.07 -0.97 -8.36
C THR A 571 2.95 -1.87 -7.48
N GLY A 572 2.35 -2.76 -6.70
CA GLY A 572 3.10 -3.44 -5.64
C GLY A 572 3.45 -2.48 -4.52
N THR A 573 4.74 -2.22 -4.35
CA THR A 573 5.26 -1.32 -3.31
C THR A 573 6.13 -0.18 -3.89
N THR A 574 6.04 0.01 -5.22
CA THR A 574 6.64 1.14 -5.97
C THR A 574 5.57 2.06 -6.46
N LEU A 575 5.90 3.35 -6.45
CA LEU A 575 5.20 4.31 -7.27
C LEU A 575 5.65 4.16 -8.72
N SER A 576 4.69 4.31 -9.63
CA SER A 576 4.98 4.28 -11.06
C SER A 576 6.00 5.36 -11.42
N LYS A 577 6.76 5.14 -12.51
CA LYS A 577 7.70 6.13 -13.04
C LYS A 577 7.00 7.48 -13.24
N THR A 578 5.79 7.47 -13.79
CA THR A 578 4.97 8.67 -13.98
C THR A 578 4.71 9.40 -12.66
N CYS A 579 4.36 8.69 -11.59
CA CYS A 579 4.16 9.31 -10.27
C CYS A 579 5.46 9.86 -9.67
N LEU A 580 6.58 9.15 -9.82
CA LEU A 580 7.88 9.61 -9.32
C LEU A 580 8.35 10.87 -10.05
N GLN A 581 8.08 10.98 -11.36
CA GLN A 581 8.45 12.16 -12.15
C GLN A 581 7.77 13.44 -11.66
N VAL A 582 6.56 13.35 -11.10
CA VAL A 582 5.81 14.52 -10.60
C VAL A 582 6.56 15.33 -9.53
N PHE A 583 7.41 14.68 -8.74
CA PHE A 583 8.19 15.34 -7.68
C PHE A 583 9.69 15.03 -7.74
N GLY A 584 10.16 14.37 -8.81
CA GLY A 584 11.57 13.96 -8.95
C GLY A 584 12.00 12.82 -8.03
N GLY A 585 11.07 11.98 -7.58
CA GLY A 585 11.35 10.83 -6.73
C GLY A 585 12.29 9.82 -7.38
N ASN A 586 13.11 9.14 -6.58
CA ASN A 586 14.06 8.10 -7.04
C ASN A 586 14.96 8.54 -8.22
N GLY A 587 15.42 9.80 -8.22
CA GLY A 587 16.29 10.32 -9.27
C GLY A 587 15.64 10.47 -10.64
N GLN A 588 14.30 10.35 -10.72
CA GLN A 588 13.56 10.66 -11.92
C GLN A 588 13.63 12.15 -12.25
N PRO A 589 13.50 12.53 -13.52
CA PRO A 589 13.32 13.93 -13.89
C PRO A 589 12.13 14.53 -13.14
N ASN A 590 12.36 15.61 -12.40
CA ASN A 590 11.28 16.35 -11.75
C ASN A 590 10.54 17.19 -12.79
N ILE A 591 9.38 16.71 -13.23
CA ILE A 591 8.55 17.42 -14.21
C ILE A 591 7.52 18.34 -13.55
N GLY A 592 7.41 18.33 -12.22
CA GLY A 592 6.38 19.04 -11.47
C GLY A 592 5.01 18.34 -11.46
N PRO A 593 4.06 18.84 -10.62
CA PRO A 593 2.73 18.25 -10.44
C PRO A 593 1.83 18.40 -11.66
N CYS A 594 1.96 17.45 -12.58
CA CYS A 594 1.23 17.46 -13.85
C CYS A 594 -0.08 16.67 -13.76
N VAL A 595 -1.20 17.27 -14.18
CA VAL A 595 -2.51 16.61 -14.23
C VAL A 595 -2.48 15.54 -15.32
N GLY A 596 -2.84 14.31 -14.95
CA GLY A 596 -2.85 13.16 -15.86
C GLY A 596 -4.19 12.98 -16.56
N GLY A 597 -4.18 12.31 -17.72
CA GLY A 597 -5.40 11.98 -18.47
C GLY A 597 -5.29 10.64 -19.20
N GLU A 598 -6.34 9.82 -19.16
CA GLU A 598 -6.42 8.53 -19.87
C GLU A 598 -7.82 8.27 -20.44
N ASN A 599 -7.85 7.64 -21.61
CA ASN A 599 -9.07 7.20 -22.27
C ASN A 599 -9.62 5.92 -21.62
N ARG A 600 -10.90 5.90 -21.25
CA ARG A 600 -11.56 4.77 -20.58
C ARG A 600 -12.88 4.39 -21.26
N THR A 601 -12.93 4.44 -22.59
CA THR A 601 -14.18 4.31 -23.35
C THR A 601 -14.67 2.89 -23.58
N THR A 602 -13.77 1.91 -23.54
CA THR A 602 -14.06 0.51 -23.92
C THR A 602 -14.21 -0.43 -22.73
N ASN A 603 -14.67 0.05 -21.58
CA ASN A 603 -14.88 -0.82 -20.42
C ASN A 603 -15.96 -1.87 -20.75
N ALA A 604 -15.59 -3.15 -20.65
CA ALA A 604 -16.44 -4.27 -21.04
C ALA A 604 -17.76 -4.38 -20.25
N LYS A 605 -17.85 -3.75 -19.07
CA LYS A 605 -19.06 -3.74 -18.21
C LYS A 605 -19.89 -2.46 -18.33
N ALA A 606 -19.28 -1.40 -18.85
CA ALA A 606 -19.85 -0.07 -18.90
C ALA A 606 -19.17 0.72 -20.03
N PRO A 607 -19.47 0.44 -21.31
CA PRO A 607 -18.85 1.13 -22.41
C PRO A 607 -19.47 2.53 -22.56
N TYR A 608 -18.75 3.55 -22.09
CA TYR A 608 -19.11 4.97 -22.20
C TYR A 608 -18.15 5.65 -23.20
N PRO A 609 -18.62 6.07 -24.39
CA PRO A 609 -17.76 6.41 -25.53
C PRO A 609 -16.95 7.72 -25.35
N ASP A 610 -17.31 8.53 -24.37
CA ASP A 610 -16.71 9.83 -24.06
C ASP A 610 -16.11 9.89 -22.64
N ASN A 611 -15.72 8.72 -22.11
CA ASN A 611 -15.13 8.61 -20.79
C ASN A 611 -13.62 8.88 -20.79
N VAL A 612 -13.23 9.90 -20.05
CA VAL A 612 -11.83 10.25 -19.77
C VAL A 612 -11.65 10.30 -18.26
N TRP A 613 -10.60 9.67 -17.74
CA TRP A 613 -10.22 9.75 -16.34
C TRP A 613 -9.03 10.69 -16.17
N PHE A 614 -9.06 11.48 -15.11
CA PHE A 614 -8.02 12.45 -14.78
C PHE A 614 -7.46 12.18 -13.40
N SER A 615 -6.19 12.51 -13.21
CA SER A 615 -5.49 12.35 -11.95
C SER A 615 -4.88 13.67 -11.49
N PHE A 616 -5.27 14.14 -10.30
CA PHE A 616 -4.88 15.44 -9.76
C PHE A 616 -3.81 15.30 -8.67
N PRO A 617 -2.52 15.59 -8.96
CA PRO A 617 -1.45 15.40 -7.99
C PRO A 617 -1.50 16.45 -6.88
N GLY A 618 -2.13 16.11 -5.75
CA GLY A 618 -2.07 16.87 -4.50
C GLY A 618 -0.69 16.85 -3.82
N SER A 619 -0.56 17.59 -2.73
CA SER A 619 0.70 17.63 -1.96
C SER A 619 0.89 16.34 -1.17
N CYS A 620 2.14 15.95 -0.90
CA CYS A 620 2.44 14.68 -0.25
C CYS A 620 1.79 13.49 -0.99
N ILE A 621 2.02 13.42 -2.30
CA ILE A 621 1.38 12.47 -3.23
C ILE A 621 1.76 11.00 -2.95
N THR A 622 2.76 10.77 -2.08
CA THR A 622 3.20 9.43 -1.68
C THR A 622 2.59 8.93 -0.37
N GLN A 623 1.70 9.66 0.28
CA GLN A 623 1.08 9.27 1.56
C GLN A 623 -0.43 9.29 1.46
N THR A 624 -1.08 8.34 2.13
CA THR A 624 -2.54 8.34 2.22
C THR A 624 -3.08 9.54 2.97
N PHE A 625 -4.36 9.88 2.78
CA PHE A 625 -5.00 11.07 3.36
C PHE A 625 -4.64 11.33 4.84
N THR A 626 -4.76 10.32 5.71
CA THR A 626 -4.50 10.44 7.15
C THR A 626 -3.01 10.38 7.53
N ALA A 627 -2.13 10.10 6.58
CA ALA A 627 -0.68 10.03 6.74
C ALA A 627 0.04 11.25 6.14
N LYS A 628 -0.68 12.17 5.50
CA LYS A 628 -0.10 13.40 4.95
C LYS A 628 0.21 14.38 6.09
N THR A 629 1.49 14.59 6.36
CA THR A 629 1.98 15.59 7.32
C THR A 629 2.39 16.89 6.63
N ASP A 630 2.43 18.00 7.37
CA ASP A 630 2.90 19.29 6.83
C ASP A 630 4.33 19.20 6.27
N ALA A 631 5.21 18.43 6.93
CA ALA A 631 6.57 18.20 6.44
C ALA A 631 6.60 17.46 5.08
N CYS A 632 5.71 16.49 4.89
CA CYS A 632 5.57 15.81 3.62
C CYS A 632 4.96 16.72 2.54
N ARG A 633 3.96 17.53 2.90
CA ARG A 633 3.34 18.49 1.97
C ARG A 633 4.31 19.58 1.52
N ALA A 634 5.22 19.99 2.41
CA ALA A 634 6.28 20.95 2.10
C ALA A 634 7.35 20.35 1.17
N SER A 635 7.72 19.08 1.37
CA SER A 635 8.75 18.40 0.55
C SER A 635 8.23 17.91 -0.80
N GLN A 636 6.96 17.52 -0.89
CA GLN A 636 6.28 17.13 -2.12
C GLN A 636 5.13 18.09 -2.38
N LYS A 637 5.44 19.22 -3.01
CA LYS A 637 4.42 20.21 -3.36
C LYS A 637 3.44 19.61 -4.38
N GLY A 638 2.15 19.85 -4.13
CA GLY A 638 1.08 19.47 -5.05
C GLY A 638 0.85 20.51 -6.14
N GLY A 639 -0.08 20.19 -7.03
CA GLY A 639 -0.51 21.07 -8.11
C GLY A 639 -1.64 22.02 -7.74
N GLU A 640 -2.31 21.82 -6.60
CA GLU A 640 -3.44 22.65 -6.20
C GLU A 640 -3.01 24.07 -5.84
N CYS A 641 -3.66 25.05 -6.47
CA CYS A 641 -3.47 26.46 -6.15
C CYS A 641 -4.16 26.84 -4.85
N PRO A 642 -3.61 27.79 -4.09
CA PRO A 642 -4.35 28.44 -3.02
C PRO A 642 -5.71 28.96 -3.50
N PHE A 643 -6.71 28.92 -2.63
CA PHE A 643 -8.05 29.43 -2.93
C PHE A 643 -7.99 30.85 -3.53
N GLY A 644 -8.74 31.06 -4.61
CA GLY A 644 -8.78 32.34 -5.34
C GLY A 644 -7.61 32.61 -6.29
N THR A 645 -6.65 31.69 -6.42
CA THR A 645 -5.49 31.84 -7.32
C THR A 645 -5.64 30.95 -8.55
N LEU A 646 -5.42 31.51 -9.75
CA LEU A 646 -5.36 30.74 -11.00
C LEU A 646 -3.98 30.08 -11.18
N PRO A 647 -3.91 28.89 -11.81
CA PRO A 647 -2.65 28.21 -12.05
C PRO A 647 -1.77 28.94 -13.06
N ASP A 648 -0.45 28.87 -12.83
CA ASP A 648 0.58 29.44 -13.70
C ASP A 648 1.56 28.38 -14.24
N GLY A 649 1.39 27.11 -13.84
CA GLY A 649 2.26 25.99 -14.22
C GLY A 649 3.59 25.96 -13.48
N VAL A 650 3.84 26.91 -12.57
CA VAL A 650 5.10 27.06 -11.84
C VAL A 650 4.88 26.95 -10.34
N LYS A 651 4.00 27.79 -9.79
CA LYS A 651 3.62 27.77 -8.37
C LYS A 651 2.58 26.68 -8.09
N CYS A 652 1.66 26.50 -9.03
CA CYS A 652 0.60 25.51 -8.97
C CYS A 652 0.08 25.26 -10.40
N THR A 653 -0.62 24.14 -10.59
CA THR A 653 -0.97 23.61 -11.90
C THR A 653 -2.47 23.47 -12.10
N TYR A 654 -3.26 23.47 -11.03
CA TYR A 654 -4.71 23.51 -11.12
C TYR A 654 -5.37 24.28 -9.99
N SER A 655 -6.50 24.90 -10.28
CA SER A 655 -7.44 25.46 -9.30
C SER A 655 -8.84 24.97 -9.61
N TYR A 656 -9.72 24.90 -8.62
CA TYR A 656 -11.08 24.42 -8.83
C TYR A 656 -12.13 25.19 -8.05
N SER A 657 -13.39 25.05 -8.49
CA SER A 657 -14.58 25.27 -7.69
C SER A 657 -15.58 24.14 -7.94
N ILE A 658 -16.32 23.73 -6.91
CA ILE A 658 -17.46 22.81 -7.08
C ILE A 658 -18.68 23.63 -7.50
N LEU A 659 -19.27 23.27 -8.64
CA LEU A 659 -20.48 23.88 -9.18
C LEU A 659 -21.73 23.40 -8.42
N GLY A 660 -21.74 22.15 -7.96
CA GLY A 660 -22.84 21.55 -7.22
C GLY A 660 -22.76 20.03 -7.22
N TYR A 661 -23.84 19.37 -6.82
CA TYR A 661 -23.90 17.91 -6.73
C TYR A 661 -25.31 17.39 -6.97
N ILE A 662 -25.41 16.09 -7.24
CA ILE A 662 -26.68 15.34 -7.29
C ILE A 662 -26.59 14.06 -6.47
N SER A 663 -27.74 13.61 -5.96
CA SER A 663 -27.91 12.27 -5.37
C SER A 663 -28.02 11.23 -6.49
N ILE A 664 -27.26 10.14 -6.37
CA ILE A 664 -27.39 8.99 -7.28
C ILE A 664 -28.76 8.31 -7.07
N ASP A 665 -29.26 8.26 -5.83
CA ASP A 665 -30.55 7.62 -5.52
C ASP A 665 -31.72 8.35 -6.20
N ASP A 666 -31.65 9.68 -6.26
CA ASP A 666 -32.63 10.49 -6.99
C ASP A 666 -32.50 10.31 -8.49
N LEU A 667 -31.26 10.37 -9.01
CA LEU A 667 -30.96 10.22 -10.44
C LEU A 667 -31.49 8.89 -11.00
N VAL A 668 -31.27 7.79 -10.29
CA VAL A 668 -31.70 6.45 -10.74
C VAL A 668 -33.16 6.13 -10.38
N GLY A 669 -33.86 7.07 -9.73
CA GLY A 669 -35.29 6.99 -9.44
C GLY A 669 -35.68 6.23 -8.17
N ILE A 670 -34.73 5.81 -7.33
CA ILE A 670 -35.02 5.05 -6.09
C ILE A 670 -35.93 5.84 -5.16
N THR A 671 -35.67 7.13 -4.97
CA THR A 671 -36.45 8.00 -4.07
C THR A 671 -37.83 8.37 -4.62
N SER A 672 -38.15 7.92 -5.84
CA SER A 672 -39.49 8.03 -6.43
C SER A 672 -40.29 6.73 -6.31
N LEU A 673 -39.68 5.63 -5.85
CA LEU A 673 -40.35 4.36 -5.64
C LEU A 673 -41.03 4.30 -4.26
N VAL A 674 -42.24 3.75 -4.20
CA VAL A 674 -43.01 3.61 -2.96
C VAL A 674 -42.57 2.34 -2.21
N ASN A 675 -42.23 2.50 -0.93
CA ASN A 675 -42.01 1.42 0.00
C ASN A 675 -43.37 0.85 0.44
N THR A 676 -43.65 -0.39 0.04
CA THR A 676 -44.94 -1.07 0.32
C THR A 676 -45.18 -1.33 1.81
N LYS A 677 -44.14 -1.27 2.65
CA LYS A 677 -44.27 -1.47 4.11
C LYS A 677 -44.65 -0.19 4.85
N THR A 678 -44.17 0.96 4.39
CA THR A 678 -44.39 2.26 5.05
C THR A 678 -45.38 3.14 4.31
N ASN A 679 -45.72 2.78 3.06
CA ASN A 679 -46.51 3.59 2.13
C ASN A 679 -45.93 5.01 1.91
N GLN A 680 -44.62 5.13 2.05
CA GLN A 680 -43.83 6.33 1.79
C GLN A 680 -42.80 6.02 0.69
N ASN A 681 -42.25 7.03 0.02
CA ASN A 681 -41.14 6.79 -0.89
C ASN A 681 -39.91 6.29 -0.13
N TYR A 682 -39.08 5.47 -0.77
CA TYR A 682 -37.79 5.07 -0.18
C TYR A 682 -36.92 6.30 0.06
N ALA A 683 -36.35 6.42 1.26
CA ALA A 683 -35.44 7.51 1.60
C ALA A 683 -34.02 7.30 1.06
N SER A 684 -33.65 6.05 0.72
CA SER A 684 -32.31 5.72 0.23
C SER A 684 -32.23 4.36 -0.47
N ARG A 685 -31.15 4.13 -1.22
CA ARG A 685 -30.79 2.83 -1.79
C ARG A 685 -30.65 1.74 -0.73
N ASN A 686 -30.15 2.08 0.46
CA ASN A 686 -30.01 1.12 1.55
C ASN A 686 -31.39 0.62 2.04
N GLU A 687 -32.37 1.52 2.15
CA GLU A 687 -33.75 1.16 2.50
C GLU A 687 -34.40 0.32 1.40
N PHE A 688 -34.27 0.76 0.15
CA PHE A 688 -34.75 0.03 -1.04
C PHE A 688 -34.18 -1.40 -1.08
N CYS A 689 -32.88 -1.56 -0.91
CA CYS A 689 -32.23 -2.87 -0.90
C CYS A 689 -32.67 -3.75 0.27
N LYS A 690 -32.79 -3.20 1.48
CA LYS A 690 -33.28 -3.96 2.66
C LYS A 690 -34.74 -4.41 2.51
N ALA A 691 -35.53 -3.72 1.69
CA ALA A 691 -36.86 -4.14 1.31
C ALA A 691 -36.88 -5.21 0.20
N GLY A 692 -35.71 -5.65 -0.28
CA GLY A 692 -35.56 -6.64 -1.35
C GLY A 692 -35.38 -6.03 -2.75
N GLY A 693 -35.28 -4.70 -2.85
CA GLY A 693 -35.01 -3.99 -4.10
C GLY A 693 -33.62 -4.26 -4.66
N ILE A 694 -33.52 -4.30 -5.98
CA ILE A 694 -32.26 -4.51 -6.70
C ILE A 694 -32.03 -3.33 -7.64
N GLU A 695 -30.96 -2.58 -7.38
CA GLU A 695 -30.54 -1.48 -8.25
C GLU A 695 -29.93 -2.02 -9.55
N PHE A 696 -28.97 -2.94 -9.41
CA PHE A 696 -28.32 -3.63 -10.51
C PHE A 696 -27.69 -4.94 -10.02
N ASN A 697 -27.86 -6.02 -10.78
CA ASN A 697 -27.26 -7.31 -10.52
C ASN A 697 -27.02 -8.06 -11.83
N SER A 698 -25.76 -8.12 -12.26
CA SER A 698 -25.39 -8.74 -13.54
C SER A 698 -25.66 -10.25 -13.57
N ALA A 699 -25.56 -10.94 -12.43
CA ALA A 699 -25.76 -12.39 -12.34
C ALA A 699 -27.23 -12.81 -12.53
N THR A 700 -28.17 -11.97 -12.09
CA THR A 700 -29.62 -12.25 -12.19
C THR A 700 -30.30 -11.51 -13.34
N GLY A 701 -29.62 -10.54 -13.95
CA GLY A 701 -30.18 -9.63 -14.95
C GLY A 701 -31.19 -8.62 -14.38
N LYS A 702 -31.36 -8.55 -13.05
CA LYS A 702 -32.28 -7.59 -12.41
C LYS A 702 -31.61 -6.22 -12.28
N HIS A 703 -32.32 -5.18 -12.70
CA HIS A 703 -31.89 -3.79 -12.56
C HIS A 703 -33.07 -2.82 -12.54
N LEU A 704 -32.81 -1.60 -12.11
CA LEU A 704 -33.72 -0.48 -12.33
C LEU A 704 -33.78 -0.10 -13.81
N PRO A 705 -34.90 0.49 -14.29
CA PRO A 705 -35.05 0.96 -15.67
C PRO A 705 -33.93 1.90 -16.13
N PHE A 706 -33.40 2.71 -15.20
CA PHE A 706 -32.27 3.59 -15.48
C PHE A 706 -31.07 2.84 -16.08
N TRP A 707 -30.87 1.55 -15.76
CA TRP A 707 -29.74 0.73 -16.18
C TRP A 707 -30.04 -0.23 -17.36
N ASP A 708 -31.19 -0.09 -18.03
CA ASP A 708 -31.57 -0.90 -19.21
C ASP A 708 -30.52 -0.88 -20.33
N ASP A 709 -30.19 -2.02 -20.95
CA ASP A 709 -29.15 -2.07 -21.98
C ASP A 709 -27.78 -1.52 -21.51
N ALA A 710 -27.34 -1.92 -20.32
CA ALA A 710 -26.10 -1.46 -19.67
C ALA A 710 -24.83 -1.56 -20.55
N LEU A 711 -24.79 -2.48 -21.51
CA LEU A 711 -23.65 -2.66 -22.43
C LEU A 711 -23.79 -1.88 -23.74
N ASN A 712 -24.91 -1.18 -23.95
CA ASN A 712 -25.16 -0.41 -25.15
C ASN A 712 -24.56 1.00 -25.00
N ILE A 713 -23.64 1.34 -25.92
CA ILE A 713 -22.92 2.62 -25.96
C ILE A 713 -23.87 3.83 -26.07
N THR A 714 -24.94 3.69 -26.86
CA THR A 714 -25.95 4.75 -27.05
C THR A 714 -26.77 4.94 -25.77
N ALA A 715 -27.22 3.85 -25.14
CA ALA A 715 -27.94 3.92 -23.87
C ALA A 715 -27.08 4.58 -22.77
N ASN A 716 -25.80 4.21 -22.69
CA ASN A 716 -24.85 4.83 -21.74
C ASN A 716 -24.64 6.32 -22.02
N SER A 717 -24.55 6.72 -23.29
CA SER A 717 -24.46 8.14 -23.66
C SER A 717 -25.73 8.91 -23.25
N GLN A 718 -26.90 8.30 -23.41
CA GLN A 718 -28.18 8.87 -22.99
C GLN A 718 -28.27 8.98 -21.46
N ARG A 719 -27.75 8.03 -20.69
CA ARG A 719 -27.66 8.14 -19.22
C ARG A 719 -26.83 9.33 -18.79
N SER A 720 -25.68 9.55 -19.43
CA SER A 720 -24.85 10.72 -19.15
C SER A 720 -25.59 12.02 -19.46
N GLN A 721 -26.36 12.06 -20.54
CA GLN A 721 -27.21 13.21 -20.85
C GLN A 721 -28.32 13.40 -19.80
N GLN A 722 -29.00 12.33 -19.40
CA GLN A 722 -30.01 12.38 -18.33
C GLN A 722 -29.42 12.91 -17.02
N MET A 723 -28.19 12.54 -16.68
CA MET A 723 -27.48 13.07 -15.51
C MET A 723 -27.24 14.57 -15.62
N ILE A 724 -26.81 15.06 -16.79
CA ILE A 724 -26.60 16.48 -17.07
C ILE A 724 -27.92 17.25 -16.96
N ASP A 725 -28.99 16.73 -17.58
CA ASP A 725 -30.31 17.35 -17.56
C ASP A 725 -30.89 17.36 -16.14
N PHE A 726 -30.74 16.25 -15.41
CA PHE A 726 -31.16 16.15 -14.02
C PHE A 726 -30.43 17.20 -13.15
N TYR A 727 -29.11 17.35 -13.30
CA TYR A 727 -28.39 18.41 -12.60
C TYR A 727 -28.92 19.81 -12.95
N ALA A 728 -29.23 20.08 -14.21
CA ALA A 728 -29.86 21.35 -14.61
C ALA A 728 -31.23 21.56 -13.91
N THR A 729 -32.04 20.51 -13.75
CA THR A 729 -33.30 20.62 -12.98
C THR A 729 -33.08 20.92 -11.50
N ILE A 730 -32.04 20.33 -10.90
CA ILE A 730 -31.70 20.57 -9.50
C ILE A 730 -31.20 22.01 -9.32
N VAL A 731 -30.37 22.50 -10.23
CA VAL A 731 -29.88 23.89 -10.22
C VAL A 731 -31.03 24.89 -10.36
N ALA A 732 -32.07 24.58 -11.14
CA ALA A 732 -33.23 25.44 -11.31
C ALA A 732 -34.19 25.45 -10.10
N ASP A 733 -34.10 24.45 -9.21
CA ASP A 733 -34.89 24.39 -7.98
C ASP A 733 -34.39 25.43 -6.96
N PRO A 734 -35.24 26.32 -6.45
CA PRO A 734 -34.81 27.41 -5.55
C PRO A 734 -34.32 26.93 -4.17
N VAL A 735 -34.67 25.71 -3.77
CA VAL A 735 -34.28 25.12 -2.48
C VAL A 735 -33.12 24.16 -2.67
N LYS A 736 -33.25 23.19 -3.58
CA LYS A 736 -32.21 22.17 -3.81
C LYS A 736 -31.01 22.73 -4.57
N GLY A 737 -31.26 23.62 -5.52
CA GLY A 737 -30.23 24.31 -6.30
C GLY A 737 -29.58 25.47 -5.57
N LYS A 738 -29.95 25.72 -4.31
CA LYS A 738 -29.35 26.79 -3.51
C LYS A 738 -27.84 26.65 -3.51
N ASN A 739 -27.16 27.72 -3.92
CA ASN A 739 -25.70 27.82 -4.07
C ASN A 739 -25.08 26.92 -5.17
N MET A 740 -25.88 26.24 -6.00
CA MET A 740 -25.39 25.51 -7.16
C MET A 740 -25.32 26.42 -8.40
N LYS A 741 -24.43 26.10 -9.32
CA LYS A 741 -24.20 26.85 -10.57
C LYS A 741 -24.45 25.95 -11.78
N PRO A 742 -25.06 26.46 -12.86
CA PRO A 742 -25.27 25.66 -14.06
C PRO A 742 -23.94 25.26 -14.70
N LEU A 743 -23.93 24.10 -15.37
CA LEU A 743 -22.81 23.77 -16.27
C LEU A 743 -22.78 24.78 -17.43
N PRO A 744 -21.59 25.27 -17.83
CA PRO A 744 -21.48 26.17 -18.98
C PRO A 744 -21.87 25.43 -20.26
N SER A 745 -22.40 26.14 -21.26
CA SER A 745 -22.60 25.50 -22.57
C SER A 745 -21.24 25.05 -23.15
N LEU A 746 -21.21 23.92 -23.84
CA LEU A 746 -19.99 23.42 -24.50
C LEU A 746 -19.40 24.45 -25.47
N ASN A 747 -20.24 25.21 -26.17
CA ASN A 747 -19.79 26.26 -27.09
C ASN A 747 -19.09 27.41 -26.35
N THR A 748 -19.69 27.90 -25.25
CA THR A 748 -19.09 28.95 -24.42
C THR A 748 -17.78 28.47 -23.82
N LEU A 749 -17.75 27.24 -23.30
CA LEU A 749 -16.57 26.67 -22.69
C LEU A 749 -15.44 26.50 -23.72
N SER A 750 -15.75 25.97 -24.90
CA SER A 750 -14.77 25.78 -25.99
C SER A 750 -14.24 27.10 -26.53
N SER A 751 -15.09 28.12 -26.66
CA SER A 751 -14.68 29.45 -27.12
C SER A 751 -13.85 30.21 -26.08
N SER A 752 -14.02 29.91 -24.79
CA SER A 752 -13.23 30.51 -23.71
C SER A 752 -11.84 29.91 -23.56
N ASN A 753 -11.62 28.72 -24.13
CA ASN A 753 -10.36 28.01 -24.04
C ASN A 753 -9.43 28.31 -25.23
N PRO A 754 -8.10 28.27 -25.03
CA PRO A 754 -7.16 28.45 -26.12
C PRO A 754 -7.29 27.33 -27.16
N PRO A 755 -7.02 27.59 -28.44
CA PRO A 755 -6.83 26.54 -29.43
C PRO A 755 -5.73 25.54 -29.00
N CYS A 756 -5.95 24.25 -29.24
CA CYS A 756 -5.04 23.17 -28.83
C CYS A 756 -3.60 23.34 -29.33
N TYR A 757 -3.39 23.99 -30.47
CA TYR A 757 -2.06 24.19 -31.05
C TYR A 757 -1.15 25.12 -30.23
N LEU A 758 -1.72 25.95 -29.34
CA LEU A 758 -0.93 26.82 -28.47
C LEU A 758 -0.23 26.04 -27.34
N ASN A 759 -0.86 24.94 -26.91
CA ASN A 759 -0.46 24.18 -25.73
C ASN A 759 0.12 22.80 -26.05
N SER A 760 -0.12 22.26 -27.25
CA SER A 760 0.35 20.94 -27.65
C SER A 760 1.21 20.98 -28.91
N PRO A 761 2.43 20.40 -28.88
CA PRO A 761 3.27 20.30 -30.07
C PRO A 761 2.66 19.37 -31.13
N ILE A 762 1.97 18.29 -30.75
CA ILE A 762 1.28 17.41 -31.70
C ILE A 762 0.21 18.20 -32.45
N CYS A 763 -0.65 18.92 -31.72
CA CYS A 763 -1.70 19.74 -32.32
C CYS A 763 -1.16 20.89 -33.15
N SER A 764 -0.03 21.48 -32.74
CA SER A 764 0.67 22.49 -33.53
C SER A 764 1.21 21.96 -34.86
N SER A 765 1.46 20.66 -34.98
CA SER A 765 2.00 20.03 -36.19
C SER A 765 0.97 19.21 -36.97
N ALA A 766 -0.25 19.07 -36.46
CA ALA A 766 -1.28 18.21 -37.04
C ALA A 766 -1.79 18.77 -38.36
N GLN A 767 -1.78 17.94 -39.42
CA GLN A 767 -2.23 18.31 -40.77
C GLN A 767 -3.66 18.87 -40.79
N TYR A 768 -4.57 18.21 -40.06
CA TYR A 768 -5.96 18.61 -39.96
C TYR A 768 -6.28 19.34 -38.65
N GLY A 769 -5.24 19.73 -37.88
CA GLY A 769 -5.41 20.40 -36.60
C GLY A 769 -5.95 19.50 -35.49
N CYS A 770 -6.43 20.14 -34.44
CA CYS A 770 -7.04 19.50 -33.27
C CYS A 770 -8.36 20.16 -32.92
N ARG A 771 -9.22 19.44 -32.21
CA ARG A 771 -10.49 19.94 -31.67
C ARG A 771 -10.54 19.78 -30.16
N ARG A 772 -11.31 20.62 -29.46
CA ARG A 772 -11.69 20.38 -28.06
C ARG A 772 -12.98 19.57 -28.00
N ARG A 773 -13.02 18.58 -27.12
CA ARG A 773 -14.20 17.75 -26.88
C ARG A 773 -14.59 17.77 -25.41
N LEU A 774 -15.87 17.50 -25.16
CA LEU A 774 -16.45 17.25 -23.84
C LEU A 774 -16.47 18.47 -22.93
N TYR A 775 -17.17 18.36 -21.81
CA TYR A 775 -17.06 19.30 -20.69
C TYR A 775 -15.63 19.39 -20.17
N ALA A 776 -14.86 18.30 -20.25
CA ALA A 776 -13.46 18.30 -19.82
C ALA A 776 -12.51 19.04 -20.79
N GLN A 777 -12.97 19.41 -21.99
CA GLN A 777 -12.23 20.25 -22.95
C GLN A 777 -10.93 19.63 -23.48
N VAL A 778 -10.87 18.30 -23.52
CA VAL A 778 -9.69 17.55 -23.97
C VAL A 778 -9.42 17.79 -25.45
N CYS A 779 -8.15 17.97 -25.81
CA CYS A 779 -7.73 18.11 -27.20
C CYS A 779 -7.62 16.74 -27.88
N THR A 780 -8.16 16.63 -29.09
CA THR A 780 -8.06 15.43 -29.92
C THR A 780 -7.55 15.79 -31.31
N VAL A 781 -6.56 15.03 -31.79
CA VAL A 781 -6.00 15.19 -33.14
C VAL A 781 -7.03 14.76 -34.17
N CYS A 782 -7.25 15.60 -35.19
CA CYS A 782 -8.19 15.29 -36.26
C CYS A 782 -7.53 14.38 -37.30
N SER A 783 -8.23 13.29 -37.68
CA SER A 783 -7.79 12.37 -38.73
C SER A 783 -8.21 12.82 -40.14
N SER A 784 -9.12 13.78 -40.24
CA SER A 784 -9.61 14.37 -41.49
C SER A 784 -10.07 15.83 -41.25
N PRO A 785 -10.23 16.64 -42.30
CA PRO A 785 -10.80 17.99 -42.16
C PRO A 785 -12.21 17.94 -41.57
N ALA A 786 -12.47 18.77 -40.56
CA ALA A 786 -13.80 19.01 -40.01
C ALA A 786 -13.92 20.46 -39.52
N SER A 787 -15.14 20.98 -39.44
CA SER A 787 -15.41 22.37 -39.09
C SER A 787 -14.99 22.76 -37.67
N ASP A 788 -14.93 21.79 -36.77
CA ASP A 788 -14.50 21.94 -35.37
C ASP A 788 -13.00 21.66 -35.17
N CYS A 789 -12.27 21.30 -36.23
CA CYS A 789 -10.82 21.11 -36.19
C CYS A 789 -10.07 22.40 -36.48
N VAL A 790 -9.29 22.85 -35.50
CA VAL A 790 -8.52 24.08 -35.60
C VAL A 790 -7.08 23.76 -35.99
N VAL A 791 -6.70 24.13 -37.21
CA VAL A 791 -5.33 24.08 -37.71
C VAL A 791 -4.56 25.30 -37.22
N ARG A 792 -3.29 25.13 -36.84
CA ARG A 792 -2.41 26.28 -36.51
C ARG A 792 -2.29 27.18 -37.75
N PRO A 793 -2.63 28.48 -37.67
CA PRO A 793 -2.40 29.41 -38.76
C PRO A 793 -0.91 29.45 -39.15
N SER A 794 -0.61 29.57 -40.45
CA SER A 794 0.78 29.70 -40.91
C SER A 794 1.49 30.96 -40.39
N THR A 795 0.70 31.98 -40.00
CA THR A 795 1.16 33.23 -39.38
C THR A 795 1.44 33.11 -37.89
N ALA A 796 0.96 32.05 -37.22
CA ALA A 796 1.22 31.82 -35.81
C ALA A 796 2.59 31.17 -35.62
N SER A 797 3.33 31.62 -34.59
CA SER A 797 4.62 31.02 -34.23
C SER A 797 4.47 29.52 -33.97
N PRO A 798 5.44 28.69 -34.40
CA PRO A 798 5.39 27.27 -34.10
C PRO A 798 5.52 27.02 -32.61
N PHE A 799 4.97 25.89 -32.15
CA PHE A 799 5.17 25.45 -30.78
C PHE A 799 6.68 25.31 -30.50
N PRO A 800 7.19 25.94 -29.44
CA PRO A 800 8.63 25.96 -29.17
C PRO A 800 9.14 24.57 -28.80
N THR A 801 10.40 24.30 -29.12
CA THR A 801 11.11 23.17 -28.50
C THR A 801 11.29 23.48 -27.01
N LEU A 802 10.92 22.54 -26.15
CA LEU A 802 11.02 22.68 -24.70
C LEU A 802 12.13 21.77 -24.17
N GLN A 803 12.88 22.28 -23.21
CA GLN A 803 13.87 21.49 -22.49
C GLN A 803 13.17 20.48 -21.56
N LYS A 804 13.58 19.21 -21.61
CA LYS A 804 13.14 18.19 -20.67
C LYS A 804 13.86 18.33 -19.34
N ALA A 805 13.17 17.98 -18.25
CA ALA A 805 13.82 17.83 -16.96
C ALA A 805 14.90 16.74 -17.03
N VAL A 806 15.98 16.91 -16.27
CA VAL A 806 17.09 15.95 -16.20
C VAL A 806 16.98 15.18 -14.88
N GLY A 807 17.12 13.87 -14.94
CA GLY A 807 17.18 13.00 -13.76
C GLY A 807 18.61 12.48 -13.54
N THR A 808 18.89 11.99 -12.34
CA THR A 808 20.14 11.28 -12.02
C THR A 808 20.07 9.78 -12.32
N ALA A 809 18.89 9.29 -12.69
CA ALA A 809 18.68 7.92 -13.17
C ALA A 809 19.22 7.74 -14.60
N GLY A 810 20.52 7.39 -14.73
CA GLY A 810 21.08 6.72 -15.91
C GLY A 810 22.21 7.45 -16.64
N SER A 811 23.45 7.25 -16.18
CA SER A 811 24.66 7.31 -17.03
C SER A 811 25.31 5.92 -17.06
N ALA A 812 24.78 5.02 -17.90
CA ALA A 812 25.49 3.89 -18.48
C ALA A 812 24.67 3.33 -19.67
N SER A 813 25.25 3.41 -20.85
CA SER A 813 24.68 3.02 -22.16
C SER A 813 24.82 1.51 -22.40
N GLY A 814 23.86 0.89 -23.10
CA GLY A 814 24.02 -0.44 -23.69
C GLY A 814 22.76 -1.14 -24.23
N THR A 815 22.32 -0.74 -25.44
CA THR A 815 21.75 -1.54 -26.55
C THR A 815 20.65 -2.62 -26.37
N ASN A 816 19.61 -2.49 -27.21
CA ASN A 816 18.38 -3.27 -27.37
C ASN A 816 18.50 -4.71 -27.92
N GLY A 817 17.48 -5.53 -27.61
CA GLY A 817 16.82 -6.50 -28.51
C GLY A 817 15.48 -6.98 -27.90
N GLY A 818 14.32 -7.07 -28.55
CA GLY A 818 13.89 -6.75 -29.92
C GLY A 818 12.77 -7.71 -30.39
N SER A 819 11.67 -7.20 -30.96
CA SER A 819 10.86 -7.77 -32.07
C SER A 819 9.96 -6.63 -32.59
N VAL A 820 9.84 -6.28 -33.88
CA VAL A 820 9.55 -7.07 -35.09
C VAL A 820 10.17 -6.40 -36.35
N GLN A 821 10.42 -7.23 -37.38
CA GLN A 821 11.03 -7.03 -38.70
C GLN A 821 10.54 -5.87 -39.59
N GLY A 822 11.43 -5.40 -40.48
CA GLY A 822 11.05 -4.81 -41.78
C GLY A 822 12.07 -3.87 -42.47
N ASN A 823 13.09 -4.44 -43.13
CA ASN A 823 13.94 -3.94 -44.24
C ASN A 823 13.97 -2.45 -44.64
N SER A 824 15.16 -1.82 -44.58
CA SER A 824 16.06 -1.57 -45.74
C SER A 824 17.01 -0.39 -45.47
N ALA A 825 18.27 -0.62 -45.81
CA ALA A 825 19.42 0.26 -45.55
C ALA A 825 19.44 1.55 -46.40
N THR A 826 20.10 2.59 -45.87
CA THR A 826 21.25 3.23 -46.54
C THR A 826 21.98 4.16 -45.58
N SER A 827 23.30 4.00 -45.57
CA SER A 827 24.32 4.68 -44.77
C SER A 827 24.83 5.94 -45.48
N ILE A 828 25.11 7.02 -44.73
CA ILE A 828 26.14 8.03 -45.09
C ILE A 828 26.85 8.51 -43.82
N SER A 829 28.18 8.39 -43.84
CA SER A 829 29.17 8.89 -42.87
C SER A 829 29.79 10.20 -43.36
N ILE A 830 30.09 11.16 -42.47
CA ILE A 830 31.11 12.25 -42.57
C ILE A 830 31.42 12.65 -41.10
N VAL A 831 32.56 12.42 -40.40
CA VAL A 831 34.02 12.60 -40.54
C VAL A 831 34.53 14.06 -40.40
N LEU A 832 35.51 14.24 -39.48
CA LEU A 832 36.65 15.22 -39.41
C LEU A 832 36.58 16.44 -38.44
N PRO A 833 37.74 16.96 -37.95
CA PRO A 833 38.13 17.01 -36.52
C PRO A 833 38.84 18.33 -36.05
N ASN A 834 39.38 18.29 -34.82
CA ASN A 834 40.50 19.04 -34.19
C ASN A 834 41.10 20.32 -34.83
N LEU A 835 41.32 21.35 -33.99
CA LEU A 835 42.51 22.21 -34.05
C LEU A 835 42.96 22.69 -32.65
N LEU A 836 44.28 22.64 -32.44
CA LEU A 836 45.09 23.02 -31.27
C LEU A 836 45.85 24.33 -31.61
N ILE A 837 46.28 25.14 -30.62
CA ILE A 837 47.60 25.85 -30.49
C ILE A 837 47.57 27.26 -29.82
N LEU A 838 48.36 27.35 -28.73
CA LEU A 838 49.20 28.42 -28.13
C LEU A 838 48.71 29.87 -27.86
N LEU A 839 48.97 30.35 -26.63
CA LEU A 839 50.04 31.35 -26.33
C LEU A 839 50.38 31.45 -24.83
N VAL A 840 51.65 31.72 -24.54
CA VAL A 840 52.36 31.70 -23.24
C VAL A 840 53.05 33.06 -23.00
N ALA A 841 53.28 33.39 -21.72
CA ALA A 841 54.28 34.28 -21.12
C ALA A 841 53.89 35.72 -20.71
N PHE A 842 53.92 36.00 -19.39
CA PHE A 842 54.87 36.86 -18.62
C PHE A 842 54.19 37.28 -17.28
N VAL A 843 54.82 37.56 -16.13
CA VAL A 843 55.96 37.05 -15.34
C VAL A 843 55.99 37.90 -14.03
N LEU A 844 56.15 37.23 -12.88
CA LEU A 844 56.77 37.62 -11.58
C LEU A 844 56.33 38.92 -10.84
N ILE A 845 55.76 38.78 -9.63
CA ILE A 845 56.46 38.67 -8.32
C ILE A 845 55.73 37.62 -7.47
#